data_AF-A0A1F7G115-F1
#
_entry.id   AF-A0A1F7G115-F1
#
_cell.length_a   1.000
_cell.length_b   1.000
_cell.length_c   1.000
_cell.angle_alpha   90.00
_cell.angle_beta   90.00
_cell.angle_gamma   90.00
#
_symmetry.space_group_name_H-M   'P 1'
#
loop_
_entity.id
_entity.type
_entity.pdbx_description
1 polymer ?
#
loop_
_entity_poly.entity_id
_entity_poly.type
_entity_poly.pdbx_seq_one_letter_code
_entity_poly.pdbx_strand_id
1 'polypeptide(L)'
;MKQNTLICLVITLLLFCGFASSARAQGANESLVKKARDHIALFHYDQALALLRQAIQQEPDNWEPFFLAGTVLLRQKNPVEAESFLVKALQLNPKELDIQKALGAIYINLAKDAQNAGKPNEMNEYLHKACRAYPGGTKIWQTLLENWWRNSEFEKIKQEGDLIVKGNTIAFDQGDDKSLQSSLIIVAKAYFRENDHASAEKYLAAAARIRHANDELFAMRREIRNKAEGNLRKTVDEANNHYKEGNYGKALETLQIANKMPGAKPTEIAELIEKIEKEASLKQSLARIDDLIRAEKLTEALEKLNEAMANFPDDEGLASRHKKVSARVDKIQAEQAKQNFAQIEEKKKLQELNRQFNNFIKEAREKEKRGSFDIAISDYENALKLRPEDKEIPQKIVELKEKSTQAKARQDSFSVGFAEFDNLFKVDKFAEAYEKGKRLIAEFEEHRKTVAPPFAEICLRLAKYDEASTALVEIEGAEEHKDIYNYVKGMVAYQQGDNNLALEHFAKLKSGFRPDVATTMFWIYLYKYQMGIYILMLAMLFPAIKTGKEMLSTWRSNRLLNKIEKIKETGTYEENMAFLQERFDREDVPNTKQVALMLAEAVLRTGNPQRAYELVSALLKKDNRNPNARRIAGEACLLLEDTSPTGLEHIQGLLKIDETRKDVINYLAQTYIRQQADHKMAQDFILKAISINPNDSDAVVFLADTYIRRQSYSQQSLKIIERAIKAAPEVPAYYEAIIENFHRLDNPQEAEKWRETAAAKFPTEPAFSGQPRKSSRQKPMTPASPDMPDYENIGNTSQGGMPDYESIGNTSPGSMPDYESIGNDTPGGMPDYENIGNDSPGGFPDYENIGTTKGGFPDYENIGNTAPPPDLTFKPTPKPVAPISGPQKPCPHCNASNATREYYCTTCGKPLAG
;
A
#
# COMPACT_ATOMS: atom_id res chain seq x y z
N MET A 1 -19.27 -3.98 -59.00
CA MET A 1 -18.61 -2.91 -58.21
C MET A 1 -19.39 -1.59 -58.12
N LYS A 2 -20.32 -1.25 -59.04
CA LYS A 2 -21.06 0.04 -58.98
C LYS A 2 -22.30 0.08 -58.06
N GLN A 3 -22.86 -1.05 -57.64
CA GLN A 3 -24.04 -1.08 -56.75
C GLN A 3 -23.68 -0.98 -55.25
N ASN A 4 -22.60 -1.61 -54.79
CA ASN A 4 -22.20 -1.55 -53.38
C ASN A 4 -21.64 -0.17 -52.98
N THR A 5 -21.05 0.57 -53.92
CA THR A 5 -20.58 1.94 -53.68
C THR A 5 -21.74 2.92 -53.54
N LEU A 6 -22.86 2.71 -54.25
CA LEU A 6 -24.05 3.56 -54.15
C LEU A 6 -24.78 3.36 -52.82
N ILE A 7 -24.89 2.12 -52.35
CA ILE A 7 -25.55 1.79 -51.08
C ILE A 7 -24.73 2.32 -49.89
N CYS A 8 -23.40 2.20 -49.91
CA CYS A 8 -22.54 2.82 -48.88
C CYS A 8 -22.62 4.35 -48.89
N LEU A 9 -22.74 4.99 -50.06
CA LEU A 9 -22.91 6.44 -50.15
C LEU A 9 -24.27 6.90 -49.61
N VAL A 10 -25.35 6.15 -49.87
CA VAL A 10 -26.68 6.49 -49.34
C VAL A 10 -26.76 6.27 -47.83
N ILE A 11 -26.15 5.20 -47.30
CA ILE A 11 -26.11 4.93 -45.85
C ILE A 11 -25.24 5.97 -45.13
N THR A 12 -24.10 6.37 -45.70
CA THR A 12 -23.27 7.44 -45.13
C THR A 12 -23.95 8.80 -45.21
N LEU A 13 -24.69 9.11 -46.28
CA LEU A 13 -25.47 10.35 -46.38
C LEU A 13 -26.65 10.37 -45.39
N LEU A 14 -27.31 9.23 -45.16
CA LEU A 14 -28.39 9.10 -44.17
C LEU A 14 -27.86 9.19 -42.73
N LEU A 15 -26.68 8.63 -42.45
CA LEU A 15 -26.00 8.80 -41.16
C LEU A 15 -25.52 10.24 -40.94
N PHE A 16 -25.03 10.92 -41.98
CA PHE A 16 -24.61 12.32 -41.91
C PHE A 16 -25.80 13.27 -41.75
N CYS A 17 -26.92 13.00 -42.43
CA CYS A 17 -28.16 13.75 -42.25
C CYS A 17 -28.80 13.51 -40.87
N GLY A 18 -28.72 12.28 -40.33
CA GLY A 18 -29.17 11.95 -38.98
C GLY A 18 -28.37 12.68 -37.89
N PHE A 19 -27.05 12.79 -38.06
CA PHE A 19 -26.16 13.56 -37.16
C PHE A 19 -26.34 15.08 -37.28
N ALA A 20 -26.65 15.60 -38.46
CA ALA A 20 -26.92 17.03 -38.65
C ALA A 20 -28.27 17.46 -38.06
N SER A 21 -29.28 16.58 -38.06
CA SER A 21 -30.58 16.84 -37.42
C SER A 21 -30.49 16.83 -35.89
N SER A 22 -29.71 15.93 -35.29
CA SER A 22 -29.54 15.86 -33.84
C SER A 22 -28.74 17.05 -33.29
N ALA A 23 -27.69 17.48 -33.98
CA ALA A 23 -26.90 18.66 -33.59
C ALA A 23 -27.70 19.98 -33.70
N ARG A 24 -28.59 20.10 -34.69
CA ARG A 24 -29.46 21.29 -34.87
C ARG A 24 -30.61 21.33 -33.85
N ALA A 25 -31.08 20.18 -33.37
CA ALA A 25 -32.07 20.07 -32.31
C ALA A 25 -31.49 20.42 -30.93
N GLN A 26 -30.28 19.94 -30.61
CA GLN A 26 -29.59 20.25 -29.34
C GLN A 26 -29.37 21.76 -29.15
N GLY A 27 -28.90 22.48 -30.19
CA GLY A 27 -28.68 23.93 -30.11
C GLY A 27 -29.97 24.76 -29.97
N ALA A 28 -31.12 24.24 -30.45
CA ALA A 28 -32.42 24.90 -30.30
C ALA A 28 -33.00 24.72 -28.90
N ASN A 29 -32.85 23.54 -28.28
CA ASN A 29 -33.34 23.28 -26.93
C ASN A 29 -32.52 24.01 -25.86
N GLU A 30 -31.19 24.03 -26.00
CA GLU A 30 -30.31 24.81 -25.12
C GLU A 30 -30.66 26.31 -25.16
N SER A 31 -31.09 26.81 -26.33
CA SER A 31 -31.61 28.18 -26.48
C SER A 31 -32.95 28.41 -25.76
N LEU A 32 -33.85 27.43 -25.68
CA LEU A 32 -35.13 27.55 -24.98
C LEU A 32 -34.95 27.48 -23.47
N VAL A 33 -34.12 26.55 -23.00
CA VAL A 33 -33.78 26.41 -21.57
C VAL A 33 -33.08 27.67 -21.06
N LYS A 34 -32.16 28.24 -21.83
CA LYS A 34 -31.51 29.52 -21.49
C LYS A 34 -32.51 30.66 -21.36
N LYS A 35 -33.42 30.83 -22.34
CA LYS A 35 -34.49 31.84 -22.26
C LYS A 35 -35.40 31.61 -21.07
N ALA A 36 -35.77 30.36 -20.78
CA ALA A 36 -36.57 30.03 -19.61
C ALA A 36 -35.86 30.46 -18.31
N ARG A 37 -34.55 30.22 -18.18
CA ARG A 37 -33.74 30.68 -17.03
C ARG A 37 -33.71 32.20 -16.91
N ASP A 38 -33.59 32.92 -18.02
CA ASP A 38 -33.67 34.38 -18.02
C ASP A 38 -35.05 34.86 -17.50
N HIS A 39 -36.14 34.22 -17.94
CA HIS A 39 -37.49 34.51 -17.42
C HIS A 39 -37.66 34.12 -15.93
N ILE A 40 -37.00 33.06 -15.45
CA ILE A 40 -36.98 32.68 -14.03
C ILE A 40 -36.26 33.75 -13.20
N ALA A 41 -35.12 34.25 -13.68
CA ALA A 41 -34.37 35.34 -13.03
C ALA A 41 -35.17 36.65 -12.98
N LEU A 42 -35.99 36.90 -14.00
CA LEU A 42 -36.91 38.03 -14.10
C LEU A 42 -38.25 37.82 -13.35
N PHE A 43 -38.40 36.74 -12.57
CA PHE A 43 -39.64 36.39 -11.84
C PHE A 43 -40.88 36.17 -12.74
N HIS A 44 -40.69 35.99 -14.05
CA HIS A 44 -41.76 35.75 -15.03
C HIS A 44 -42.09 34.25 -15.14
N TYR A 45 -42.69 33.70 -14.09
CA TYR A 45 -42.88 32.26 -13.92
C TYR A 45 -43.78 31.58 -14.96
N ASP A 46 -44.85 32.24 -15.39
CA ASP A 46 -45.78 31.64 -16.38
C ASP A 46 -45.15 31.56 -17.78
N GLN A 47 -44.35 32.56 -18.15
CA GLN A 47 -43.60 32.57 -19.41
C GLN A 47 -42.47 31.56 -19.37
N ALA A 48 -41.77 31.44 -18.24
CA ALA A 48 -40.77 30.40 -18.02
C ALA A 48 -41.38 29.00 -18.14
N LEU A 49 -42.53 28.72 -17.52
CA LEU A 49 -43.22 27.43 -17.63
C LEU A 49 -43.67 27.12 -19.06
N ALA A 50 -44.15 28.11 -19.81
CA ALA A 50 -44.51 27.93 -21.21
C ALA A 50 -43.30 27.51 -22.06
N LEU A 51 -42.15 28.19 -21.87
CA LEU A 51 -40.89 27.87 -22.56
C LEU A 51 -40.35 26.50 -22.13
N LEU A 52 -40.45 26.14 -20.84
CA LEU A 52 -40.03 24.84 -20.32
C LEU A 52 -40.91 23.71 -20.84
N ARG A 53 -42.22 23.90 -20.97
CA ARG A 53 -43.12 22.92 -21.59
C ARG A 53 -42.79 22.71 -23.07
N GLN A 54 -42.39 23.76 -23.79
CA GLN A 54 -41.91 23.64 -25.17
C GLN A 54 -40.58 22.89 -25.24
N ALA A 55 -39.65 23.17 -24.33
CA ALA A 55 -38.38 22.45 -24.21
C ALA A 55 -38.59 20.95 -23.93
N ILE A 56 -39.53 20.61 -23.03
CA ILE A 56 -39.92 19.23 -22.70
C ILE A 56 -40.51 18.51 -23.93
N GLN A 57 -41.29 19.20 -24.76
CA GLN A 57 -41.85 18.62 -25.98
C GLN A 57 -40.79 18.34 -27.05
N GLN A 58 -39.71 19.14 -27.09
CA GLN A 58 -38.61 18.96 -28.05
C GLN A 58 -37.64 17.87 -27.61
N GLU A 59 -37.32 17.79 -26.31
CA GLU A 59 -36.45 16.76 -25.75
C GLU A 59 -37.10 16.12 -24.50
N PRO A 60 -37.90 15.06 -24.68
CA PRO A 60 -38.55 14.35 -23.58
C PRO A 60 -37.59 13.65 -22.61
N ASP A 61 -36.36 13.38 -23.06
CA ASP A 61 -35.35 12.61 -22.32
C ASP A 61 -34.38 13.51 -21.51
N ASN A 62 -34.47 14.83 -21.66
CA ASN A 62 -33.61 15.78 -20.93
C ASN A 62 -34.22 16.11 -19.55
N TRP A 63 -33.49 15.86 -18.46
CA TRP A 63 -33.96 16.08 -17.08
C TRP A 63 -34.05 17.55 -16.67
N GLU A 64 -33.23 18.43 -17.26
CA GLU A 64 -33.04 19.82 -16.84
C GLU A 64 -34.31 20.69 -17.01
N PRO A 65 -35.06 20.63 -18.13
CA PRO A 65 -36.34 21.31 -18.26
C PRO A 65 -37.39 20.86 -17.25
N PHE A 66 -37.43 19.57 -16.90
CA PHE A 66 -38.35 19.05 -15.88
C PHE A 66 -37.96 19.56 -14.49
N PHE A 67 -36.67 19.60 -14.17
CA PHE A 67 -36.19 20.16 -12.91
C PHE A 67 -36.54 21.65 -12.78
N LEU A 68 -36.22 22.45 -13.79
CA LEU A 68 -36.54 23.89 -13.80
C LEU A 68 -38.05 24.13 -13.69
N ALA A 69 -38.89 23.36 -14.39
CA ALA A 69 -40.34 23.48 -14.30
C ALA A 69 -40.85 23.18 -12.88
N GLY A 70 -40.30 22.13 -12.25
CA GLY A 70 -40.54 21.81 -10.85
C GLY A 70 -40.19 22.95 -9.90
N THR A 71 -39.00 23.55 -10.05
CA THR A 71 -38.56 24.67 -9.20
C THR A 71 -39.43 25.92 -9.36
N VAL A 72 -39.90 26.22 -10.58
CA VAL A 72 -40.80 27.34 -10.84
C VAL A 72 -42.17 27.11 -10.20
N LEU A 73 -42.70 25.89 -10.27
CA LEU A 73 -43.95 25.53 -9.60
C LEU A 73 -43.84 25.61 -8.07
N LEU A 74 -42.66 25.31 -7.51
CA LEU A 74 -42.39 25.54 -6.09
C LEU A 74 -42.39 27.03 -5.73
N ARG A 75 -41.80 27.89 -6.58
CA ARG A 75 -41.90 29.36 -6.42
C ARG A 75 -43.35 29.84 -6.47
N GLN A 76 -44.20 29.18 -7.26
CA GLN A 76 -45.63 29.47 -7.37
C GLN A 76 -46.48 28.82 -6.26
N LYS A 77 -45.88 28.19 -5.25
CA LYS A 77 -46.57 27.48 -4.14
C LYS A 77 -47.52 26.37 -4.62
N ASN A 78 -47.21 25.72 -5.74
CA ASN A 78 -47.96 24.56 -6.25
C ASN A 78 -47.12 23.27 -6.10
N PRO A 79 -47.02 22.69 -4.90
CA PRO A 79 -46.14 21.55 -4.63
C PRO A 79 -46.59 20.25 -5.31
N VAL A 80 -47.89 20.07 -5.58
CA VAL A 80 -48.45 18.84 -6.18
C VAL A 80 -48.03 18.72 -7.64
N GLU A 81 -48.15 19.80 -8.42
CA GLU A 81 -47.66 19.79 -9.80
C GLU A 81 -46.13 19.73 -9.83
N ALA A 82 -45.45 20.46 -8.94
CA ALA A 82 -44.00 20.45 -8.83
C ALA A 82 -43.44 19.03 -8.60
N GLU A 83 -44.06 18.25 -7.71
CA GLU A 83 -43.70 16.86 -7.45
C GLU A 83 -43.70 16.03 -8.74
N SER A 84 -44.75 16.17 -9.56
CA SER A 84 -44.88 15.38 -10.80
C SER A 84 -43.75 15.65 -11.80
N PHE A 85 -43.29 16.90 -11.92
CA PHE A 85 -42.18 17.28 -12.79
C PHE A 85 -40.83 16.85 -12.20
N LEU A 86 -40.64 17.00 -10.90
CA LEU A 86 -39.38 16.63 -10.24
C LEU A 86 -39.19 15.11 -10.14
N VAL A 87 -40.26 14.32 -9.97
CA VAL A 87 -40.18 12.85 -10.01
C VAL A 87 -39.74 12.39 -11.40
N LYS A 88 -40.25 13.00 -12.47
CA LYS A 88 -39.77 12.72 -13.83
C LYS A 88 -38.32 13.14 -14.02
N ALA A 89 -37.92 14.30 -13.50
CA ALA A 89 -36.54 14.75 -13.54
C ALA A 89 -35.60 13.75 -12.82
N LEU A 90 -36.01 13.22 -11.66
CA LEU A 90 -35.25 12.22 -10.91
C LEU A 90 -35.19 10.86 -11.62
N GLN A 91 -36.25 10.46 -12.33
CA GLN A 91 -36.22 9.23 -13.15
C GLN A 91 -35.22 9.35 -14.31
N LEU A 92 -35.14 10.52 -14.94
CA LEU A 92 -34.22 10.81 -16.04
C LEU A 92 -32.77 10.97 -15.56
N ASN A 93 -32.54 11.55 -14.38
CA ASN A 93 -31.22 11.64 -13.75
C ASN A 93 -31.27 11.34 -12.23
N PRO A 94 -31.13 10.06 -11.83
CA PRO A 94 -31.22 9.67 -10.41
C PRO A 94 -30.07 10.14 -9.52
N LYS A 95 -28.95 10.59 -10.10
CA LYS A 95 -27.72 10.96 -9.37
C LYS A 95 -27.66 12.44 -9.02
N GLU A 96 -28.55 13.26 -9.59
CA GLU A 96 -28.51 14.70 -9.40
C GLU A 96 -28.96 15.09 -7.99
N LEU A 97 -28.06 15.72 -7.24
CA LEU A 97 -28.26 16.02 -5.82
C LEU A 97 -29.35 17.08 -5.62
N ASP A 98 -29.44 18.05 -6.53
CA ASP A 98 -30.38 19.16 -6.41
C ASP A 98 -31.83 18.73 -6.64
N ILE A 99 -32.06 17.77 -7.53
CA ILE A 99 -33.40 17.17 -7.74
C ILE A 99 -33.82 16.39 -6.49
N GLN A 100 -32.90 15.60 -5.92
CA GLN A 100 -33.13 14.85 -4.70
C GLN A 100 -33.49 15.77 -3.52
N LYS A 101 -32.71 16.83 -3.32
CA LYS A 101 -32.96 17.85 -2.29
C LYS A 101 -34.31 18.55 -2.49
N ALA A 102 -34.65 18.94 -3.72
CA ALA A 102 -35.90 19.60 -4.04
C ALA A 102 -37.13 18.72 -3.72
N LEU A 103 -37.10 17.44 -4.09
CA LEU A 103 -38.15 16.48 -3.73
C LEU A 103 -38.20 16.21 -2.22
N GLY A 104 -37.03 16.05 -1.59
CA GLY A 104 -36.92 15.90 -0.14
C GLY A 104 -37.59 17.07 0.60
N ALA A 105 -37.33 18.31 0.17
CA ALA A 105 -37.92 19.51 0.76
C ALA A 105 -39.46 19.54 0.63
N ILE A 106 -40.01 19.16 -0.54
CA ILE A 106 -41.46 19.05 -0.74
C ILE A 106 -42.08 18.09 0.28
N TYR A 107 -41.54 16.88 0.36
CA TYR A 107 -42.08 15.86 1.24
C TYR A 107 -41.90 16.20 2.72
N ILE A 108 -40.84 16.90 3.11
CA ILE A 108 -40.69 17.41 4.48
C ILE A 108 -41.76 18.46 4.79
N ASN A 109 -42.05 19.38 3.88
CA ASN A 109 -43.10 20.38 4.08
C ASN A 109 -44.47 19.72 4.21
N LEU A 110 -44.78 18.73 3.36
CA LEU A 110 -46.00 17.93 3.49
C LEU A 110 -46.05 17.13 4.80
N ALA A 111 -44.91 16.62 5.27
CA ALA A 111 -44.82 15.97 6.57
C ALA A 111 -45.08 16.94 7.73
N LYS A 112 -44.54 18.17 7.67
CA LYS A 112 -44.81 19.25 8.63
C LYS A 112 -46.29 19.61 8.65
N ASP A 113 -46.91 19.75 7.48
CA ASP A 113 -48.35 20.03 7.37
C ASP A 113 -49.18 18.89 7.96
N ALA A 114 -48.81 17.64 7.71
CA ALA A 114 -49.47 16.47 8.29
C ALA A 114 -49.29 16.38 9.82
N GLN A 115 -48.11 16.77 10.34
CA GLN A 115 -47.85 16.86 11.77
C GLN A 115 -48.74 17.94 12.42
N ASN A 116 -48.79 19.14 11.82
CA ASN A 116 -49.63 20.24 12.30
C ASN A 116 -51.12 19.88 12.25
N ALA A 117 -51.52 19.04 11.29
CA ALA A 117 -52.87 18.50 11.18
C ALA A 117 -53.15 17.33 12.15
N GLY A 118 -52.18 16.91 12.97
CA GLY A 118 -52.33 15.80 13.92
C GLY A 118 -52.45 14.42 13.27
N LYS A 119 -51.88 14.24 12.06
CA LYS A 119 -51.94 13.01 11.27
C LYS A 119 -50.58 12.30 11.21
N PRO A 120 -50.21 11.52 12.24
CA PRO A 120 -48.88 10.91 12.34
C PRO A 120 -48.58 9.86 11.25
N ASN A 121 -49.60 9.18 10.72
CA ASN A 121 -49.42 8.19 9.65
C ASN A 121 -49.07 8.84 8.31
N GLU A 122 -49.79 9.90 7.91
CA GLU A 122 -49.48 10.68 6.71
C GLU A 122 -48.10 11.34 6.84
N MET A 123 -47.76 11.87 8.03
CA MET A 123 -46.44 12.42 8.31
C MET A 123 -45.32 11.38 8.09
N ASN A 124 -45.44 10.17 8.64
CA ASN A 124 -44.44 9.12 8.47
C ASN A 124 -44.33 8.65 7.01
N GLU A 125 -45.43 8.63 6.26
CA GLU A 125 -45.42 8.31 4.83
C GLU A 125 -44.65 9.39 4.04
N TYR A 126 -44.89 10.66 4.30
CA TYR A 126 -44.16 11.76 3.66
C TYR A 126 -42.69 11.78 4.08
N LEU A 127 -42.36 11.54 5.35
CA LEU A 127 -40.96 11.38 5.78
C LEU A 127 -40.26 10.21 5.10
N HIS A 128 -40.95 9.08 4.88
CA HIS A 128 -40.41 7.95 4.15
C HIS A 128 -40.16 8.29 2.67
N LYS A 129 -41.10 8.98 2.02
CA LYS A 129 -40.91 9.52 0.66
C LYS A 129 -39.72 10.50 0.61
N ALA A 130 -39.57 11.37 1.60
CA ALA A 130 -38.44 12.29 1.72
C ALA A 130 -37.10 11.55 1.83
N CYS A 131 -37.01 10.53 2.69
CA CYS A 131 -35.82 9.71 2.88
C CYS A 131 -35.43 8.93 1.60
N ARG A 132 -36.40 8.45 0.82
CA ARG A 132 -36.12 7.78 -0.46
C ARG A 132 -35.74 8.74 -1.57
N ALA A 133 -36.33 9.93 -1.60
CA ALA A 133 -35.98 10.98 -2.54
C ALA A 133 -34.58 11.55 -2.26
N TYR A 134 -34.23 11.74 -0.99
CA TYR A 134 -32.93 12.24 -0.53
C TYR A 134 -32.32 11.34 0.56
N PRO A 135 -31.67 10.24 0.18
CA PRO A 135 -31.04 9.31 1.12
C PRO A 135 -29.94 9.94 1.98
N GLY A 136 -29.33 11.05 1.51
CA GLY A 136 -28.32 11.84 2.23
C GLY A 136 -28.85 12.64 3.43
N GLY A 137 -30.16 12.69 3.63
CA GLY A 137 -30.80 13.43 4.73
C GLY A 137 -30.75 12.68 6.05
N THR A 138 -29.60 12.67 6.72
CA THR A 138 -29.35 11.84 7.92
C THR A 138 -30.25 12.17 9.11
N LYS A 139 -30.62 13.45 9.30
CA LYS A 139 -31.57 13.87 10.33
C LYS A 139 -33.00 13.41 10.05
N ILE A 140 -33.42 13.35 8.78
CA ILE A 140 -34.75 12.87 8.37
C ILE A 140 -34.88 11.38 8.67
N TRP A 141 -33.83 10.61 8.34
CA TRP A 141 -33.73 9.20 8.70
C TRP A 141 -33.85 9.00 10.20
N GLN A 142 -33.14 9.78 11.00
CA GLN A 142 -33.21 9.69 12.46
C GLN A 142 -34.66 9.86 12.96
N THR A 143 -35.34 10.93 12.56
CA THR A 143 -36.73 11.21 12.98
C THR A 143 -37.70 10.12 12.54
N LEU A 144 -37.60 9.64 11.29
CA LEU A 144 -38.45 8.58 10.78
C LEU A 144 -38.26 7.27 11.54
N LEU A 145 -37.00 6.88 11.79
CA LEU A 145 -36.68 5.64 12.49
C LEU A 145 -37.09 5.69 13.96
N GLU A 146 -36.96 6.84 14.63
CA GLU A 146 -37.44 7.04 16.00
C GLU A 146 -38.98 6.90 16.07
N ASN A 147 -39.70 7.43 15.07
CA ASN A 147 -41.16 7.29 15.00
C ASN A 147 -41.59 5.84 14.75
N TRP A 148 -40.95 5.15 13.79
CA TRP A 148 -41.21 3.73 13.55
C TRP A 148 -40.85 2.87 14.77
N TRP A 149 -39.79 3.23 15.49
CA TRP A 149 -39.40 2.55 16.72
C TRP A 149 -40.47 2.70 17.80
N ARG A 150 -40.99 3.92 18.01
CA ARG A 150 -42.10 4.18 18.95
C ARG A 150 -43.37 3.42 18.56
N ASN A 151 -43.65 3.29 17.26
CA ASN A 151 -44.81 2.58 16.72
C ASN A 151 -44.59 1.06 16.58
N SER A 152 -43.46 0.51 17.04
CA SER A 152 -43.11 -0.92 16.92
C SER A 152 -43.04 -1.46 15.49
N GLU A 153 -42.77 -0.60 14.50
CA GLU A 153 -42.64 -0.96 13.08
C GLU A 153 -41.21 -1.40 12.72
N PHE A 154 -40.68 -2.39 13.44
CA PHE A 154 -39.27 -2.82 13.31
C PHE A 154 -38.92 -3.39 11.93
N GLU A 155 -39.88 -4.00 11.23
CA GLU A 155 -39.66 -4.53 9.88
C GLU A 155 -39.30 -3.43 8.87
N LYS A 156 -39.96 -2.28 8.95
CA LYS A 156 -39.68 -1.15 8.06
C LYS A 156 -38.28 -0.58 8.31
N ILE A 157 -37.88 -0.49 9.58
CA ILE A 157 -36.53 -0.07 10.00
C ILE A 157 -35.47 -0.98 9.37
N LYS A 158 -35.66 -2.31 9.42
CA LYS A 158 -34.71 -3.28 8.84
C LYS A 158 -34.59 -3.15 7.32
N GLN A 159 -35.72 -3.02 6.62
CA GLN A 159 -35.76 -2.92 5.16
C GLN A 159 -34.99 -1.71 4.61
N GLU A 160 -34.98 -0.60 5.35
CA GLU A 160 -34.35 0.65 4.91
C GLU A 160 -32.89 0.80 5.36
N GLY A 161 -32.38 -0.08 6.23
CA GLY A 161 -31.03 -0.01 6.78
C GLY A 161 -29.92 0.02 5.72
N ASP A 162 -30.05 -0.80 4.67
CA ASP A 162 -29.08 -0.83 3.56
C ASP A 162 -29.12 0.44 2.69
N LEU A 163 -30.29 1.07 2.56
CA LEU A 163 -30.43 2.32 1.82
C LEU A 163 -29.71 3.47 2.53
N ILE A 164 -29.81 3.53 3.87
CA ILE A 164 -29.10 4.51 4.70
C ILE A 164 -27.59 4.38 4.50
N VAL A 165 -27.06 3.16 4.54
CA VAL A 165 -25.62 2.91 4.37
C VAL A 165 -25.15 3.30 2.95
N LYS A 166 -25.91 2.95 1.90
CA LYS A 166 -25.54 3.27 0.51
C LYS A 166 -25.68 4.75 0.18
N GLY A 167 -26.69 5.42 0.74
CA GLY A 167 -26.99 6.83 0.48
C GLY A 167 -26.03 7.83 1.12
N ASN A 168 -25.27 7.40 2.14
CA ASN A 168 -24.49 8.30 3.01
C ASN A 168 -22.98 8.02 2.97
N THR A 169 -22.46 7.60 1.80
CA THR A 169 -21.02 7.36 1.61
C THR A 169 -20.15 8.58 1.94
N ILE A 170 -20.59 9.76 1.51
CA ILE A 170 -19.91 11.04 1.77
C ILE A 170 -19.84 11.33 3.29
N ALA A 171 -20.92 11.08 4.03
CA ALA A 171 -20.96 11.28 5.47
C ALA A 171 -20.04 10.29 6.22
N PHE A 172 -19.90 9.06 5.73
CA PHE A 172 -18.91 8.11 6.28
C PHE A 172 -17.46 8.54 6.02
N ASP A 173 -17.19 9.24 4.92
CA ASP A 173 -15.85 9.74 4.59
C ASP A 173 -15.48 10.98 5.43
N GLN A 174 -16.46 11.82 5.75
CA GLN A 174 -16.29 12.99 6.62
C GLN A 174 -16.15 12.57 8.09
N GLY A 175 -16.92 11.55 8.52
CA GLY A 175 -16.75 10.91 9.82
C GLY A 175 -17.40 11.62 11.00
N ASP A 176 -18.10 12.75 10.82
CA ASP A 176 -18.60 13.61 11.90
C ASP A 176 -20.13 13.80 11.89
N ASP A 177 -20.91 12.75 11.57
CA ASP A 177 -22.39 12.82 11.52
C ASP A 177 -23.07 12.04 12.66
N LYS A 178 -23.50 12.77 13.70
CA LYS A 178 -24.22 12.22 14.86
C LYS A 178 -25.56 11.58 14.48
N SER A 179 -26.32 12.18 13.57
CA SER A 179 -27.67 11.70 13.19
C SER A 179 -27.60 10.39 12.39
N LEU A 180 -26.60 10.25 11.53
CA LEU A 180 -26.32 9.00 10.83
C LEU A 180 -25.94 7.88 11.82
N GLN A 181 -25.09 8.20 12.80
CA GLN A 181 -24.69 7.25 13.84
C GLN A 181 -25.91 6.76 14.65
N SER A 182 -26.77 7.68 15.09
CA SER A 182 -28.02 7.35 15.80
C SER A 182 -28.96 6.49 14.95
N SER A 183 -29.11 6.81 13.66
CA SER A 183 -29.97 6.06 12.73
C SER A 183 -29.50 4.60 12.59
N LEU A 184 -28.19 4.38 12.41
CA LEU A 184 -27.62 3.03 12.30
C LEU A 184 -27.73 2.24 13.61
N ILE A 185 -27.62 2.92 14.76
CA ILE A 185 -27.85 2.33 16.07
C ILE A 185 -29.31 1.84 16.21
N ILE A 186 -30.30 2.62 15.75
CA ILE A 186 -31.71 2.21 15.77
C ILE A 186 -31.94 0.98 14.86
N VAL A 187 -31.34 0.96 13.67
CA VAL A 187 -31.39 -0.22 12.78
C VAL A 187 -30.78 -1.43 13.47
N ALA A 188 -29.61 -1.28 14.10
CA ALA A 188 -28.98 -2.36 14.85
C ALA A 188 -29.84 -2.88 16.01
N LYS A 189 -30.52 -1.99 16.73
CA LYS A 189 -31.45 -2.37 17.81
C LYS A 189 -32.60 -3.23 17.31
N ALA A 190 -33.14 -2.94 16.12
CA ALA A 190 -34.24 -3.70 15.54
C ALA A 190 -33.81 -5.16 15.27
N TYR A 191 -32.63 -5.37 14.69
CA TYR A 191 -32.05 -6.70 14.50
C TYR A 191 -31.68 -7.38 15.84
N PHE A 192 -31.15 -6.62 16.79
CA PHE A 192 -30.78 -7.15 18.10
C PHE A 192 -31.98 -7.70 18.87
N ARG A 193 -33.15 -7.05 18.77
CA ARG A 193 -34.40 -7.50 19.40
C ARG A 193 -34.87 -8.87 18.90
N GLU A 194 -34.60 -9.19 17.64
CA GLU A 194 -34.95 -10.48 17.02
C GLU A 194 -33.87 -11.56 17.21
N ASN A 195 -32.84 -11.28 18.00
CA ASN A 195 -31.65 -12.12 18.18
C ASN A 195 -30.82 -12.31 16.90
N ASP A 196 -30.99 -11.47 15.87
CA ASP A 196 -30.07 -11.42 14.73
C ASP A 196 -28.86 -10.55 15.07
N HIS A 197 -27.92 -11.16 15.79
CA HIS A 197 -26.70 -10.49 16.24
C HIS A 197 -25.73 -10.16 15.09
N ALA A 198 -25.76 -10.92 13.99
CA ALA A 198 -24.87 -10.71 12.85
C ALA A 198 -25.24 -9.43 12.08
N SER A 199 -26.53 -9.26 11.77
CA SER A 199 -27.01 -8.04 11.14
C SER A 199 -26.88 -6.84 12.08
N ALA A 200 -27.15 -7.00 13.38
CA ALA A 200 -26.93 -5.94 14.36
C ALA A 200 -25.45 -5.49 14.40
N GLU A 201 -24.50 -6.42 14.41
CA GLU A 201 -23.06 -6.10 14.37
C GLU A 201 -22.67 -5.37 13.08
N LYS A 202 -23.20 -5.76 11.92
CA LYS A 202 -22.96 -5.08 10.63
C LYS A 202 -23.28 -3.58 10.73
N TYR A 203 -24.45 -3.21 11.26
CA TYR A 203 -24.84 -1.80 11.37
C TYR A 203 -24.12 -1.06 12.51
N LEU A 204 -23.80 -1.73 13.63
CA LEU A 204 -22.96 -1.12 14.68
C LEU A 204 -21.52 -0.90 14.21
N ALA A 205 -20.98 -1.76 13.35
CA ALA A 205 -19.68 -1.56 12.73
C ALA A 205 -19.70 -0.37 11.78
N ALA A 206 -20.78 -0.20 11.01
CA ALA A 206 -20.98 0.99 10.19
C ALA A 206 -21.09 2.27 11.06
N ALA A 207 -21.86 2.23 12.14
CA ALA A 207 -21.98 3.35 13.09
C ALA A 207 -20.65 3.71 13.77
N ALA A 208 -19.79 2.71 14.03
CA ALA A 208 -18.46 2.91 14.62
C ALA A 208 -17.45 3.58 13.68
N ARG A 209 -17.74 3.68 12.37
CA ARG A 209 -16.90 4.47 11.43
C ARG A 209 -17.01 5.98 11.69
N ILE A 210 -18.09 6.42 12.34
CA ILE A 210 -18.35 7.81 12.66
C ILE A 210 -17.67 8.15 13.99
N ARG A 211 -16.85 9.20 14.00
CA ARG A 211 -16.01 9.71 15.10
C ARG A 211 -16.81 10.56 16.09
N HIS A 212 -17.96 10.05 16.52
CA HIS A 212 -18.75 10.64 17.58
C HIS A 212 -18.85 9.66 18.75
N ALA A 213 -18.54 10.12 19.97
CA ALA A 213 -18.62 9.30 21.17
C ALA A 213 -20.09 9.01 21.50
N ASN A 214 -20.46 7.72 21.56
CA ASN A 214 -21.82 7.30 21.85
C ASN A 214 -21.80 6.07 22.78
N ASP A 215 -22.23 6.27 24.02
CA ASP A 215 -22.20 5.23 25.06
C ASP A 215 -23.08 4.02 24.70
N GLU A 216 -24.20 4.26 24.01
CA GLU A 216 -25.13 3.21 23.60
C GLU A 216 -24.53 2.29 22.54
N LEU A 217 -23.75 2.87 21.61
CA LEU A 217 -22.98 2.10 20.62
C LEU A 217 -21.98 1.17 21.33
N PHE A 218 -21.24 1.69 22.31
CA PHE A 218 -20.27 0.89 23.07
C PHE A 218 -20.95 -0.20 23.90
N ALA A 219 -22.06 0.13 24.58
CA ALA A 219 -22.83 -0.82 25.38
C ALA A 219 -23.35 -2.00 24.53
N MET A 220 -24.00 -1.72 23.39
CA MET A 220 -24.53 -2.76 22.52
C MET A 220 -23.42 -3.63 21.90
N ARG A 221 -22.33 -3.03 21.43
CA ARG A 221 -21.20 -3.81 20.89
C ARG A 221 -20.58 -4.71 21.96
N ARG A 222 -20.49 -4.24 23.20
CA ARG A 222 -20.03 -5.04 24.34
C ARG A 222 -21.00 -6.20 24.62
N GLU A 223 -22.30 -5.96 24.61
CA GLU A 223 -23.29 -7.01 24.87
C GLU A 223 -23.28 -8.09 23.78
N ILE A 224 -23.25 -7.71 22.50
CA ILE A 224 -23.13 -8.65 21.38
C ILE A 224 -21.85 -9.47 21.51
N ARG A 225 -20.72 -8.83 21.85
CA ARG A 225 -19.46 -9.53 22.08
C ARG A 225 -19.55 -10.52 23.25
N ASN A 226 -20.11 -10.11 24.38
CA ASN A 226 -20.29 -10.99 25.54
C ASN A 226 -21.16 -12.21 25.20
N LYS A 227 -22.24 -12.02 24.42
CA LYS A 227 -23.10 -13.12 23.94
C LYS A 227 -22.33 -14.03 22.97
N ALA A 228 -21.56 -13.46 22.05
CA ALA A 228 -20.70 -14.21 21.14
C ALA A 228 -19.65 -15.04 21.89
N GLU A 229 -18.94 -14.45 22.85
CA GLU A 229 -17.97 -15.13 23.71
C GLU A 229 -18.64 -16.22 24.57
N GLY A 230 -19.84 -15.97 25.09
CA GLY A 230 -20.62 -16.96 25.82
C GLY A 230 -21.03 -18.15 24.97
N ASN A 231 -21.46 -17.93 23.72
CA ASN A 231 -21.80 -18.98 22.77
C ASN A 231 -20.57 -19.78 22.34
N LEU A 232 -19.47 -19.08 22.02
CA LEU A 232 -18.19 -19.72 21.72
C LEU A 232 -17.74 -20.64 22.85
N ARG A 233 -17.81 -20.15 24.10
CA ARG A 233 -17.44 -20.95 25.28
C ARG A 233 -18.28 -22.22 25.38
N LYS A 234 -19.61 -22.13 25.20
CA LYS A 234 -20.49 -23.30 25.20
C LYS A 234 -20.08 -24.32 24.13
N THR A 235 -19.80 -23.87 22.91
CA THR A 235 -19.40 -24.75 21.80
C THR A 235 -18.04 -25.41 22.06
N VAL A 236 -17.08 -24.68 22.65
CA VAL A 236 -15.79 -25.25 23.07
C VAL A 236 -15.97 -26.28 24.20
N ASP A 237 -16.85 -26.00 25.17
CA ASP A 237 -17.18 -26.92 26.25
C ASP A 237 -17.87 -28.20 25.73
N GLU A 238 -18.77 -28.08 24.75
CA GLU A 238 -19.37 -29.21 24.03
C GLU A 238 -18.33 -30.06 23.30
N ALA A 239 -17.39 -29.42 22.60
CA ALA A 239 -16.31 -30.13 21.93
C ALA A 239 -15.40 -30.88 22.92
N ASN A 240 -15.09 -30.27 24.07
CA ASN A 240 -14.34 -30.90 25.15
C ASN A 240 -15.08 -32.10 25.75
N ASN A 241 -16.42 -32.06 25.81
CA ASN A 241 -17.22 -33.21 26.23
C ASN A 241 -17.15 -34.35 25.22
N HIS A 242 -17.29 -34.07 23.92
CA HIS A 242 -17.11 -35.09 22.87
C HIS A 242 -15.70 -35.69 22.87
N TYR A 243 -14.68 -34.88 23.15
CA TYR A 243 -13.32 -35.35 23.32
C TYR A 243 -13.18 -36.32 24.51
N LYS A 244 -13.77 -35.99 25.67
CA LYS A 244 -13.79 -36.87 26.86
C LYS A 244 -14.55 -38.18 26.62
N GLU A 245 -15.60 -38.15 25.81
CA GLU A 245 -16.36 -39.34 25.38
C GLU A 245 -15.59 -40.23 24.39
N GLY A 246 -14.45 -39.78 23.87
CA GLY A 246 -13.68 -40.48 22.84
C GLY A 246 -14.23 -40.32 21.42
N ASN A 247 -15.20 -39.42 21.22
CA ASN A 247 -15.80 -39.09 19.93
C ASN A 247 -14.98 -38.01 19.20
N TYR A 248 -13.75 -38.35 18.81
CA TYR A 248 -12.78 -37.39 18.23
C TYR A 248 -13.29 -36.68 16.98
N GLY A 249 -14.00 -37.40 16.08
CA GLY A 249 -14.55 -36.78 14.87
C GLY A 249 -15.56 -35.67 15.16
N LYS A 250 -16.49 -35.91 16.09
CA LYS A 250 -17.46 -34.89 16.53
C LYS A 250 -16.78 -33.74 17.27
N ALA A 251 -15.80 -34.03 18.12
CA ALA A 251 -15.04 -32.99 18.82
C ALA A 251 -14.32 -32.04 17.85
N LEU A 252 -13.69 -32.58 16.79
CA LEU A 252 -13.03 -31.79 15.76
C LEU A 252 -14.02 -30.95 14.94
N GLU A 253 -15.15 -31.51 14.56
CA GLU A 253 -16.22 -30.78 13.86
C GLU A 253 -16.74 -29.61 14.70
N THR A 254 -17.04 -29.85 15.98
CA THR A 254 -17.49 -28.82 16.93
C THR A 254 -16.42 -27.73 17.15
N LEU A 255 -15.13 -28.08 17.21
CA LEU A 255 -14.04 -27.10 17.29
C LEU A 255 -13.88 -26.29 16.00
N GLN A 256 -14.08 -26.90 14.82
CA GLN A 256 -14.07 -26.18 13.55
C GLN A 256 -15.22 -25.17 13.46
N ILE A 257 -16.39 -25.50 14.02
CA ILE A 257 -17.51 -24.58 14.17
C ILE A 257 -17.14 -23.44 15.13
N ALA A 258 -16.57 -23.77 16.30
CA ALA A 258 -16.10 -22.77 17.27
C ALA A 258 -15.05 -21.81 16.68
N ASN A 259 -14.13 -22.31 15.84
CA ASN A 259 -13.09 -21.50 15.20
C ASN A 259 -13.65 -20.44 14.23
N LYS A 260 -14.87 -20.64 13.72
CA LYS A 260 -15.54 -19.70 12.81
C LYS A 260 -16.44 -18.70 13.55
N MET A 261 -16.61 -18.83 14.86
CA MET A 261 -17.47 -17.94 15.64
C MET A 261 -16.77 -16.61 15.99
N PRO A 262 -17.52 -15.51 16.10
CA PRO A 262 -16.98 -14.23 16.55
C PRO A 262 -16.40 -14.33 17.97
N GLY A 263 -15.20 -13.78 18.19
CA GLY A 263 -14.47 -13.87 19.46
C GLY A 263 -13.60 -15.13 19.61
N ALA A 264 -13.58 -16.02 18.60
CA ALA A 264 -12.67 -17.16 18.56
C ALA A 264 -11.22 -16.70 18.65
N LYS A 265 -10.42 -17.39 19.48
CA LYS A 265 -8.96 -17.26 19.49
C LYS A 265 -8.39 -18.42 18.66
N PRO A 266 -8.01 -18.18 17.39
CA PRO A 266 -7.68 -19.27 16.47
C PRO A 266 -6.48 -20.09 16.94
N THR A 267 -5.54 -19.47 17.67
CA THR A 267 -4.37 -20.14 18.23
C THR A 267 -4.74 -21.17 19.29
N GLU A 268 -5.53 -20.78 20.30
CA GLU A 268 -5.97 -21.68 21.38
C GLU A 268 -6.83 -22.83 20.84
N ILE A 269 -7.70 -22.54 19.87
CA ILE A 269 -8.55 -23.57 19.24
C ILE A 269 -7.73 -24.49 18.33
N ALA A 270 -6.74 -23.96 17.60
CA ALA A 270 -5.84 -24.77 16.77
C ALA A 270 -4.97 -25.70 17.61
N GLU A 271 -4.46 -25.24 18.76
CA GLU A 271 -3.72 -26.09 19.70
C GLU A 271 -4.59 -27.25 20.22
N LEU A 272 -5.87 -26.99 20.52
CA LEU A 272 -6.83 -28.04 20.90
C LEU A 272 -7.10 -29.02 19.76
N ILE A 273 -7.30 -28.51 18.53
CA ILE A 273 -7.48 -29.35 17.32
C ILE A 273 -6.26 -30.25 17.12
N GLU A 274 -5.05 -29.68 17.14
CA GLU A 274 -3.81 -30.41 16.93
C GLU A 274 -3.62 -31.51 17.99
N LYS A 275 -3.92 -31.20 19.26
CA LYS A 275 -3.88 -32.18 20.34
C LYS A 275 -4.85 -33.34 20.08
N ILE A 276 -6.08 -33.04 19.70
CA ILE A 276 -7.10 -34.06 19.43
C ILE A 276 -6.75 -34.91 18.20
N GLU A 277 -6.21 -34.31 17.14
CA GLU A 277 -5.77 -35.01 15.93
C GLU A 277 -4.57 -35.93 16.21
N LYS A 278 -3.60 -35.48 17.02
CA LYS A 278 -2.48 -36.33 17.47
C LYS A 278 -2.96 -37.55 18.24
N GLU A 279 -3.88 -37.38 19.18
CA GLU A 279 -4.42 -38.51 19.96
C GLU A 279 -5.29 -39.45 19.10
N ALA A 280 -6.09 -38.91 18.18
CA ALA A 280 -6.91 -39.70 17.26
C ALA A 280 -6.05 -40.53 16.29
N SER A 281 -5.02 -39.93 15.71
CA SER A 281 -4.09 -40.60 14.79
C SER A 281 -3.25 -41.67 15.50
N LEU A 282 -2.79 -41.39 16.73
CA LEU A 282 -2.12 -42.39 17.58
C LEU A 282 -3.03 -43.60 17.80
N LYS A 283 -4.28 -43.39 18.24
CA LYS A 283 -5.24 -44.50 18.44
C LYS A 283 -5.51 -45.30 17.16
N GLN A 284 -5.64 -44.63 16.03
CA GLN A 284 -5.84 -45.30 14.74
C GLN A 284 -4.62 -46.12 14.33
N SER A 285 -3.40 -45.59 14.53
CA SER A 285 -2.15 -46.30 14.22
C SER A 285 -1.98 -47.54 15.10
N LEU A 286 -2.28 -47.44 16.40
CA LEU A 286 -2.25 -48.55 17.35
C LEU A 286 -3.24 -49.66 16.96
N ALA A 287 -4.47 -49.30 16.57
CA ALA A 287 -5.46 -50.28 16.13
C ALA A 287 -4.96 -51.10 14.91
N ARG A 288 -4.38 -50.42 13.91
CA ARG A 288 -3.81 -51.06 12.71
C ARG A 288 -2.62 -51.96 13.05
N ILE A 289 -1.75 -51.51 13.94
CA ILE A 289 -0.61 -52.31 14.42
C ILE A 289 -1.11 -53.56 15.16
N ASP A 290 -2.10 -53.41 16.04
CA ASP A 290 -2.69 -54.51 16.79
C ASP A 290 -3.43 -55.51 15.86
N ASP A 291 -3.97 -55.07 14.73
CA ASP A 291 -4.50 -55.95 13.67
C ASP A 291 -3.39 -56.72 12.95
N LEU A 292 -2.27 -56.08 12.59
CA LEU A 292 -1.12 -56.74 11.95
C LEU A 292 -0.44 -57.76 12.86
N ILE A 293 -0.33 -57.46 14.15
CA ILE A 293 0.17 -58.39 15.17
C ILE A 293 -0.77 -59.61 15.27
N ARG A 294 -2.09 -59.39 15.26
CA ARG A 294 -3.08 -60.48 15.25
C ARG A 294 -3.02 -61.35 13.98
N ALA A 295 -2.64 -60.76 12.85
CA ALA A 295 -2.47 -61.46 11.58
C ALA A 295 -1.10 -62.16 11.40
N GLU A 296 -0.24 -62.20 12.44
CA GLU A 296 1.13 -62.74 12.42
C GLU A 296 2.09 -62.12 11.39
N LYS A 297 1.75 -60.96 10.83
CA LYS A 297 2.60 -60.20 9.89
C LYS A 297 3.63 -59.34 10.64
N LEU A 298 4.54 -60.00 11.36
CA LEU A 298 5.40 -59.34 12.35
C LEU A 298 6.42 -58.35 11.76
N THR A 299 6.90 -58.56 10.52
CA THR A 299 7.81 -57.63 9.85
C THR A 299 7.11 -56.34 9.43
N GLU A 300 5.92 -56.44 8.83
CA GLU A 300 5.07 -55.28 8.50
C GLU A 300 4.61 -54.55 9.78
N ALA A 301 4.28 -55.29 10.84
CA ALA A 301 3.93 -54.71 12.13
C ALA A 301 5.11 -53.94 12.76
N LEU A 302 6.35 -54.45 12.64
CA LEU A 302 7.55 -53.78 13.14
C LEU A 302 7.86 -52.50 12.38
N GLU A 303 7.68 -52.51 11.06
CA GLU A 303 7.80 -51.31 10.22
C GLU A 303 6.79 -50.24 10.64
N LYS A 304 5.51 -50.60 10.79
CA LYS A 304 4.47 -49.68 11.26
C LYS A 304 4.66 -49.21 12.69
N LEU A 305 5.25 -50.04 13.57
CA LEU A 305 5.66 -49.62 14.92
C LEU A 305 6.80 -48.60 14.88
N ASN A 306 7.79 -48.77 14.01
CA ASN A 306 8.87 -47.80 13.84
C ASN A 306 8.36 -46.46 13.27
N GLU A 307 7.45 -46.50 12.29
CA GLU A 307 6.77 -45.31 11.79
C GLU A 307 5.99 -44.59 12.89
N ALA A 308 5.24 -45.33 13.71
CA ALA A 308 4.49 -44.76 14.83
C ALA A 308 5.41 -44.18 15.91
N MET A 309 6.52 -44.85 16.25
CA MET A 309 7.50 -44.35 17.22
C MET A 309 8.26 -43.12 16.72
N ALA A 310 8.51 -43.00 15.42
CA ALA A 310 9.10 -41.80 14.85
C ALA A 310 8.16 -40.59 14.97
N ASN A 311 6.85 -40.81 14.85
CA ASN A 311 5.83 -39.77 14.99
C ASN A 311 5.46 -39.47 16.45
N PHE A 312 5.61 -40.45 17.35
CA PHE A 312 5.26 -40.38 18.78
C PHE A 312 6.37 -40.98 19.67
N PRO A 313 7.51 -40.28 19.83
CA PRO A 313 8.70 -40.84 20.50
C PRO A 313 8.52 -41.06 22.01
N ASP A 314 7.63 -40.30 22.66
CA ASP A 314 7.45 -40.29 24.12
C ASP A 314 6.39 -41.30 24.62
N ASP A 315 5.76 -42.09 23.73
CA ASP A 315 4.71 -43.04 24.12
C ASP A 315 5.29 -44.38 24.63
N GLU A 316 5.16 -44.64 25.93
CA GLU A 316 5.59 -45.90 26.58
C GLU A 316 4.86 -47.14 26.02
N GLY A 317 3.62 -46.96 25.56
CA GLY A 317 2.78 -48.00 24.99
C GLY A 317 3.32 -48.54 23.65
N LEU A 318 3.87 -47.67 22.80
CA LEU A 318 4.54 -48.02 21.56
C LEU A 318 5.91 -48.68 21.83
N ALA A 319 6.71 -48.12 22.74
CA ALA A 319 8.02 -48.65 23.07
C ALA A 319 7.95 -50.09 23.60
N SER A 320 6.96 -50.38 24.46
CA SER A 320 6.73 -51.73 24.99
C SER A 320 6.28 -52.73 23.91
N ARG A 321 5.44 -52.32 22.96
CA ARG A 321 5.03 -53.14 21.81
C ARG A 321 6.19 -53.41 20.86
N HIS A 322 6.96 -52.39 20.51
CA HIS A 322 8.14 -52.52 19.65
C HIS A 322 9.12 -53.55 20.19
N LYS A 323 9.48 -53.47 21.49
CA LYS A 323 10.39 -54.43 22.13
C LYS A 323 9.90 -55.89 22.03
N LYS A 324 8.58 -56.12 22.14
CA LYS A 324 8.00 -57.47 22.03
C LYS A 324 8.03 -57.99 20.60
N VAL A 325 7.71 -57.14 19.61
CA VAL A 325 7.67 -57.53 18.20
C VAL A 325 9.08 -57.70 17.64
N SER A 326 10.02 -56.81 17.97
CA SER A 326 11.42 -56.87 17.49
C SER A 326 12.11 -58.15 17.93
N ALA A 327 11.97 -58.53 19.21
CA ALA A 327 12.54 -59.77 19.72
C ALA A 327 12.03 -61.03 18.98
N ARG A 328 10.78 -61.02 18.49
CA ARG A 328 10.23 -62.12 17.69
C ARG A 328 10.81 -62.11 16.26
N VAL A 329 10.95 -60.95 15.64
CA VAL A 329 11.52 -60.81 14.28
C VAL A 329 13.00 -61.20 14.27
N ASP A 330 13.79 -60.74 15.25
CA ASP A 330 15.22 -61.04 15.35
C ASP A 330 15.48 -62.56 15.44
N LYS A 331 14.61 -63.28 16.17
CA LYS A 331 14.69 -64.73 16.29
C LYS A 331 14.47 -65.43 14.93
N ILE A 332 13.47 -64.99 14.16
CA ILE A 332 13.15 -65.54 12.83
C ILE A 332 14.31 -65.26 11.85
N GLN A 333 14.84 -64.03 11.86
CA GLN A 333 15.95 -63.65 10.98
C GLN A 333 17.25 -64.41 11.31
N ALA A 334 17.55 -64.64 12.59
CA ALA A 334 18.72 -65.40 13.01
C ALA A 334 18.69 -66.87 12.54
N GLU A 335 17.51 -67.49 12.50
CA GLU A 335 17.33 -68.86 11.98
C GLU A 335 17.53 -68.91 10.45
N GLN A 336 16.99 -67.95 9.70
CA GLN A 336 17.19 -67.84 8.26
C GLN A 336 18.65 -67.56 7.88
N ALA A 337 19.34 -66.69 8.61
CA ALA A 337 20.75 -66.37 8.37
C ALA A 337 21.66 -67.59 8.51
N LYS A 338 21.39 -68.47 9.48
CA LYS A 338 22.13 -69.73 9.66
C LYS A 338 21.99 -70.66 8.45
N GLN A 339 20.78 -70.77 7.89
CA GLN A 339 20.54 -71.61 6.71
C GLN A 339 21.25 -71.05 5.46
N ASN A 340 21.20 -69.74 5.26
CA ASN A 340 21.84 -69.09 4.12
C ASN A 340 23.39 -69.19 4.18
N PHE A 341 23.98 -69.07 5.37
CA PHE A 341 25.43 -69.18 5.54
C PHE A 341 25.97 -70.56 5.12
N ALA A 342 25.28 -71.63 5.52
CA ALA A 342 25.66 -72.99 5.16
C ALA A 342 25.68 -73.23 3.63
N GLN A 343 24.71 -72.68 2.90
CA GLN A 343 24.64 -72.81 1.44
C GLN A 343 25.74 -72.04 0.69
N ILE A 344 26.19 -70.90 1.24
CA ILE A 344 27.24 -70.08 0.64
C ILE A 344 28.61 -70.77 0.75
N GLU A 345 28.88 -71.45 1.86
CA GLU A 345 30.17 -72.09 2.12
C GLU A 345 30.44 -73.27 1.17
N GLU A 346 29.40 -74.06 0.87
CA GLU A 346 29.49 -75.18 -0.07
C GLU A 346 29.80 -74.72 -1.51
N LYS A 347 29.13 -73.66 -1.98
CA LYS A 347 29.37 -73.09 -3.31
C LYS A 347 30.79 -72.52 -3.48
N LYS A 348 31.34 -71.90 -2.42
CA LYS A 348 32.71 -71.34 -2.46
C LYS A 348 33.78 -72.42 -2.67
N LYS A 349 33.64 -73.59 -2.03
CA LYS A 349 34.61 -74.69 -2.17
C LYS A 349 34.68 -75.23 -3.60
N LEU A 350 33.53 -75.39 -4.25
CA LEU A 350 33.45 -75.87 -5.64
C LEU A 350 34.04 -74.85 -6.63
N GLN A 351 33.81 -73.56 -6.39
CA GLN A 351 34.31 -72.49 -7.24
C GLN A 351 35.84 -72.36 -7.20
N GLU A 352 36.46 -72.56 -6.04
CA GLU A 352 37.92 -72.48 -5.87
C GLU A 352 38.65 -73.62 -6.60
N LEU A 353 38.13 -74.85 -6.54
CA LEU A 353 38.71 -75.99 -7.24
C LEU A 353 38.68 -75.81 -8.77
N ASN A 354 37.56 -75.27 -9.29
CA ASN A 354 37.44 -74.94 -10.72
C ASN A 354 38.39 -73.82 -11.15
N ARG A 355 38.64 -72.84 -10.29
CA ARG A 355 39.59 -71.76 -10.55
C ARG A 355 41.01 -72.32 -10.72
N GLN A 356 41.44 -73.18 -9.81
CA GLN A 356 42.77 -73.78 -9.85
C GLN A 356 43.00 -74.63 -11.11
N PHE A 357 42.02 -75.47 -11.47
CA PHE A 357 42.09 -76.25 -12.71
C PHE A 357 42.23 -75.36 -13.96
N ASN A 358 41.40 -74.33 -14.09
CA ASN A 358 41.43 -73.44 -15.26
C ASN A 358 42.75 -72.65 -15.36
N ASN A 359 43.35 -72.28 -14.23
CA ASN A 359 44.64 -71.58 -14.22
C ASN A 359 45.75 -72.45 -14.80
N PHE A 360 45.88 -73.71 -14.38
CA PHE A 360 46.89 -74.62 -14.92
C PHE A 360 46.73 -74.87 -16.43
N ILE A 361 45.49 -75.01 -16.92
CA ILE A 361 45.23 -75.17 -18.37
C ILE A 361 45.62 -73.92 -19.15
N LYS A 362 45.34 -72.73 -18.61
CA LYS A 362 45.70 -71.46 -19.25
C LYS A 362 47.22 -71.30 -19.32
N GLU A 363 47.92 -71.53 -18.22
CA GLU A 363 49.38 -71.41 -18.15
C GLU A 363 50.08 -72.39 -19.11
N ALA A 364 49.60 -73.64 -19.18
CA ALA A 364 50.14 -74.64 -20.11
C ALA A 364 49.99 -74.22 -21.58
N ARG A 365 48.82 -73.68 -21.98
CA ARG A 365 48.57 -73.17 -23.35
C ARG A 365 49.43 -71.96 -23.71
N GLU A 366 49.66 -71.06 -22.76
CA GLU A 366 50.51 -69.90 -22.99
C GLU A 366 51.97 -70.29 -23.22
N LYS A 367 52.47 -71.26 -22.44
CA LYS A 367 53.85 -71.75 -22.55
C LYS A 367 54.09 -72.54 -23.85
N GLU A 368 53.09 -73.29 -24.31
CA GLU A 368 53.08 -73.92 -25.64
C GLU A 368 53.22 -72.89 -26.76
N LYS A 369 52.43 -71.80 -26.74
CA LYS A 369 52.54 -70.72 -27.74
C LYS A 369 53.89 -70.03 -27.76
N ARG A 370 54.58 -69.99 -26.62
CA ARG A 370 55.91 -69.39 -26.47
C ARG A 370 57.04 -70.31 -26.93
N GLY A 371 56.74 -71.53 -27.41
CA GLY A 371 57.75 -72.49 -27.86
C GLY A 371 58.54 -73.15 -26.72
N SER A 372 58.16 -72.90 -25.45
CA SER A 372 58.76 -73.51 -24.27
C SER A 372 58.08 -74.86 -23.97
N PHE A 373 58.28 -75.80 -24.89
CA PHE A 373 57.52 -77.05 -24.94
C PHE A 373 57.70 -77.94 -23.69
N ASP A 374 58.88 -77.95 -23.06
CA ASP A 374 59.17 -78.81 -21.90
C ASP A 374 58.41 -78.38 -20.63
N ILE A 375 58.22 -77.07 -20.43
CA ILE A 375 57.51 -76.53 -19.26
C ILE A 375 56.00 -76.66 -19.45
N ALA A 376 55.51 -76.45 -20.68
CA ALA A 376 54.10 -76.63 -21.03
C ALA A 376 53.61 -78.06 -20.76
N ILE A 377 54.47 -79.06 -20.99
CA ILE A 377 54.18 -80.46 -20.70
C ILE A 377 53.93 -80.68 -19.19
N SER A 378 54.73 -80.07 -18.30
CA SER A 378 54.60 -80.23 -16.85
C SER A 378 53.30 -79.62 -16.28
N ASP A 379 52.86 -78.47 -16.79
CA ASP A 379 51.61 -77.84 -16.33
C ASP A 379 50.37 -78.61 -16.78
N TYR A 380 50.41 -79.21 -17.97
CA TYR A 380 49.36 -80.12 -18.42
C TYR A 380 49.26 -81.37 -17.54
N GLU A 381 50.39 -81.94 -17.09
CA GLU A 381 50.41 -83.05 -16.13
C GLU A 381 49.83 -82.67 -14.76
N ASN A 382 50.02 -81.43 -14.30
CA ASN A 382 49.46 -80.95 -13.03
C ASN A 382 47.95 -80.64 -13.11
N ALA A 383 47.46 -80.13 -14.24
CA ALA A 383 46.02 -79.94 -14.47
C ALA A 383 45.26 -81.29 -14.46
N LEU A 384 45.86 -82.34 -15.02
CA LEU A 384 45.28 -83.69 -15.05
C LEU A 384 45.12 -84.31 -13.64
N LYS A 385 45.96 -83.94 -12.66
CA LYS A 385 45.81 -84.40 -11.26
C LYS A 385 44.56 -83.84 -10.57
N LEU A 386 44.11 -82.66 -10.96
CA LEU A 386 42.94 -82.00 -10.37
C LEU A 386 41.61 -82.48 -10.98
N ARG A 387 41.64 -82.95 -12.23
CA ARG A 387 40.52 -83.64 -12.91
C ARG A 387 41.03 -84.84 -13.71
N PRO A 388 41.04 -86.04 -13.10
CA PRO A 388 41.58 -87.25 -13.72
C PRO A 388 40.79 -87.76 -14.94
N GLU A 389 39.59 -87.23 -15.18
CA GLU A 389 38.64 -87.72 -16.19
C GLU A 389 38.80 -87.06 -17.57
N ASP A 390 39.73 -86.11 -17.73
CA ASP A 390 39.92 -85.33 -18.96
C ASP A 390 40.69 -86.12 -20.04
N LYS A 391 40.13 -86.20 -21.26
CA LYS A 391 40.63 -87.03 -22.37
C LYS A 391 41.56 -86.28 -23.34
N GLU A 392 41.57 -84.95 -23.31
CA GLU A 392 42.26 -84.14 -24.32
C GLU A 392 43.73 -83.86 -23.97
N ILE A 393 44.04 -83.73 -22.68
CA ILE A 393 45.36 -83.34 -22.17
C ILE A 393 46.49 -84.33 -22.56
N PRO A 394 46.30 -85.67 -22.48
CA PRO A 394 47.39 -86.63 -22.75
C PRO A 394 47.89 -86.66 -24.21
N GLN A 395 47.00 -86.44 -25.18
CA GLN A 395 47.37 -86.42 -26.61
C GLN A 395 48.28 -85.22 -26.92
N LYS A 396 48.02 -84.10 -26.25
CA LYS A 396 48.71 -82.84 -26.45
C LYS A 396 50.16 -82.86 -25.95
N ILE A 397 50.45 -83.64 -24.91
CA ILE A 397 51.81 -83.80 -24.36
C ILE A 397 52.77 -84.48 -25.35
N VAL A 398 52.28 -85.40 -26.20
CA VAL A 398 53.12 -86.14 -27.16
C VAL A 398 53.58 -85.25 -28.31
N GLU A 399 52.67 -84.44 -28.87
CA GLU A 399 52.96 -83.52 -29.98
C GLU A 399 54.04 -82.48 -29.64
N LEU A 400 54.05 -82.00 -28.39
CA LEU A 400 54.97 -80.95 -27.95
C LEU A 400 56.44 -81.42 -27.86
N LYS A 401 56.69 -82.72 -27.68
CA LYS A 401 58.05 -83.28 -27.57
C LYS A 401 58.83 -83.25 -28.88
N GLU A 402 58.17 -83.46 -30.03
CA GLU A 402 58.83 -83.45 -31.34
C GLU A 402 59.28 -82.03 -31.72
N LYS A 403 58.43 -81.03 -31.48
CA LYS A 403 58.71 -79.61 -31.78
C LYS A 403 59.91 -79.04 -30.99
N SER A 404 60.18 -79.57 -29.79
CA SER A 404 61.33 -79.20 -28.95
C SER A 404 62.70 -79.50 -29.60
N THR A 405 62.79 -80.55 -30.43
CA THR A 405 64.07 -80.99 -31.02
C THR A 405 64.52 -80.13 -32.21
N GLN A 406 63.58 -79.67 -33.04
CA GLN A 406 63.85 -78.86 -34.24
C GLN A 406 64.24 -77.41 -33.89
N ALA A 407 63.70 -76.85 -32.80
CA ALA A 407 63.99 -75.49 -32.36
C ALA A 407 65.46 -75.29 -31.92
N LYS A 408 66.09 -76.32 -31.32
CA LYS A 408 67.47 -76.24 -30.83
C LYS A 408 68.51 -76.03 -31.94
N ALA A 409 68.35 -76.65 -33.10
CA ALA A 409 69.31 -76.54 -34.20
C ALA A 409 69.28 -75.17 -34.92
N ARG A 410 68.14 -74.47 -34.88
CA ARG A 410 67.97 -73.15 -35.52
C ARG A 410 68.59 -72.02 -34.70
N GLN A 411 68.59 -72.16 -33.38
CA GLN A 411 69.11 -71.17 -32.42
C GLN A 411 70.64 -71.00 -32.50
N ASP A 412 71.39 -72.09 -32.77
CA ASP A 412 72.85 -72.07 -32.84
C ASP A 412 73.36 -71.22 -34.02
N SER A 413 72.69 -71.27 -35.17
CA SER A 413 73.05 -70.51 -36.38
C SER A 413 72.90 -68.98 -36.21
N PHE A 414 71.86 -68.55 -35.49
CA PHE A 414 71.63 -67.12 -35.23
C PHE A 414 72.70 -66.49 -34.32
N SER A 415 73.15 -67.23 -33.31
CA SER A 415 74.10 -66.74 -32.30
C SER A 415 75.41 -66.23 -32.89
N VAL A 416 75.90 -66.88 -33.96
CA VAL A 416 77.13 -66.53 -34.66
C VAL A 416 76.97 -65.22 -35.45
N GLY A 417 75.87 -65.07 -36.19
CA GLY A 417 75.62 -63.88 -37.01
C GLY A 417 75.38 -62.61 -36.19
N PHE A 418 74.70 -62.73 -35.04
CA PHE A 418 74.41 -61.60 -34.17
C PHE A 418 75.67 -61.00 -33.51
N ALA A 419 76.60 -61.85 -33.08
CA ALA A 419 77.84 -61.42 -32.44
C ALA A 419 78.68 -60.49 -33.35
N GLU A 420 78.68 -60.73 -34.66
CA GLU A 420 79.37 -59.87 -35.63
C GLU A 420 78.69 -58.50 -35.81
N PHE A 421 77.36 -58.48 -35.81
CA PHE A 421 76.57 -57.25 -35.95
C PHE A 421 76.71 -56.35 -34.72
N ASP A 422 76.61 -56.91 -33.51
CA ASP A 422 76.74 -56.18 -32.25
C ASP A 422 78.13 -55.54 -32.10
N ASN A 423 79.18 -56.22 -32.56
CA ASN A 423 80.54 -55.66 -32.56
C ASN A 423 80.67 -54.41 -33.46
N LEU A 424 80.06 -54.42 -34.65
CA LEU A 424 80.07 -53.25 -35.55
C LEU A 424 79.31 -52.06 -34.99
N PHE A 425 78.20 -52.32 -34.27
CA PHE A 425 77.43 -51.28 -33.59
C PHE A 425 78.25 -50.60 -32.48
N LYS A 426 79.00 -51.38 -31.69
CA LYS A 426 79.83 -50.86 -30.59
C LYS A 426 81.02 -50.00 -31.05
N VAL A 427 81.51 -50.20 -32.27
CA VAL A 427 82.65 -49.45 -32.85
C VAL A 427 82.18 -48.21 -33.64
N ASP A 428 80.91 -47.79 -33.49
CA ASP A 428 80.28 -46.64 -34.16
C ASP A 428 80.35 -46.68 -35.71
N LYS A 429 80.58 -47.86 -36.30
CA LYS A 429 80.59 -48.08 -37.76
C LYS A 429 79.17 -48.29 -38.30
N PHE A 430 78.33 -47.26 -38.16
CA PHE A 430 76.88 -47.36 -38.39
C PHE A 430 76.49 -47.76 -39.82
N ALA A 431 77.26 -47.40 -40.85
CA ALA A 431 76.95 -47.78 -42.23
C ALA A 431 77.20 -49.28 -42.52
N GLU A 432 78.28 -49.85 -41.99
CA GLU A 432 78.59 -51.29 -42.13
C GLU A 432 77.68 -52.15 -41.25
N ALA A 433 77.35 -51.68 -40.04
CA ALA A 433 76.42 -52.32 -39.13
C ALA A 433 74.99 -52.38 -39.71
N TYR A 434 74.57 -51.34 -40.46
CA TYR A 434 73.28 -51.30 -41.13
C TYR A 434 73.10 -52.46 -42.12
N GLU A 435 74.07 -52.72 -43.00
CA GLU A 435 73.96 -53.80 -44.00
C GLU A 435 73.90 -55.20 -43.37
N LYS A 436 74.67 -55.45 -42.30
CA LYS A 436 74.62 -56.73 -41.57
C LYS A 436 73.33 -56.89 -40.76
N GLY A 437 72.88 -55.84 -40.08
CA GLY A 437 71.63 -55.85 -39.32
C GLY A 437 70.41 -56.12 -40.20
N LYS A 438 70.39 -55.54 -41.41
CA LYS A 438 69.33 -55.77 -42.41
C LYS A 438 69.24 -57.24 -42.86
N ARG A 439 70.37 -57.92 -43.03
CA ARG A 439 70.39 -59.36 -43.38
C ARG A 439 69.92 -60.26 -42.23
N LEU A 440 70.35 -59.98 -41.01
CA LEU A 440 69.93 -60.75 -39.83
C LEU A 440 68.43 -60.66 -39.56
N ILE A 441 67.83 -59.49 -39.76
CA ILE A 441 66.37 -59.29 -39.63
C ILE A 441 65.60 -60.08 -40.70
N ALA A 442 66.16 -60.21 -41.91
CA ALA A 442 65.53 -60.95 -43.01
C ALA A 442 65.61 -62.48 -42.85
N GLU A 443 66.74 -63.01 -42.39
CA GLU A 443 66.98 -64.47 -42.31
C GLU A 443 66.44 -65.14 -41.03
N PHE A 444 66.37 -64.41 -39.91
CA PHE A 444 66.03 -64.96 -38.60
C PHE A 444 64.84 -64.25 -37.94
N GLU A 445 63.62 -64.59 -38.39
CA GLU A 445 62.37 -63.98 -37.88
C GLU A 445 62.20 -64.10 -36.36
N GLU A 446 62.58 -65.27 -35.80
CA GLU A 446 62.46 -65.59 -34.37
C GLU A 446 63.30 -64.68 -33.47
N HIS A 447 64.36 -64.08 -34.03
CA HIS A 447 65.32 -63.26 -33.29
C HIS A 447 65.28 -61.78 -33.65
N ARG A 448 64.33 -61.33 -34.49
CA ARG A 448 64.19 -59.91 -34.89
C ARG A 448 64.16 -58.97 -33.70
N LYS A 449 63.52 -59.37 -32.59
CA LYS A 449 63.44 -58.58 -31.35
C LYS A 449 64.79 -58.23 -30.73
N THR A 450 65.80 -59.08 -30.94
CA THR A 450 67.15 -58.88 -30.40
C THR A 450 68.02 -57.99 -31.31
N VAL A 451 67.78 -58.03 -32.62
CA VAL A 451 68.53 -57.26 -33.64
C VAL A 451 67.93 -55.86 -33.87
N ALA A 452 66.61 -55.75 -33.78
CA ALA A 452 65.87 -54.54 -34.10
C ALA A 452 66.25 -53.30 -33.25
N PRO A 453 66.50 -53.39 -31.92
CA PRO A 453 66.81 -52.19 -31.12
C PRO A 453 68.09 -51.45 -31.54
N PRO A 454 69.27 -52.09 -31.61
CA PRO A 454 70.47 -51.42 -32.12
C PRO A 454 70.30 -51.02 -33.60
N PHE A 455 69.56 -51.78 -34.41
CA PHE A 455 69.28 -51.44 -35.80
C PHE A 455 68.42 -50.17 -35.96
N ALA A 456 67.37 -49.99 -35.13
CA ALA A 456 66.53 -48.80 -35.15
C ALA A 456 67.30 -47.53 -34.74
N GLU A 457 68.22 -47.65 -33.76
CA GLU A 457 69.09 -46.54 -33.38
C GLU A 457 70.08 -46.19 -34.50
N ILE A 458 70.65 -47.18 -35.18
CA ILE A 458 71.50 -46.98 -36.37
C ILE A 458 70.73 -46.19 -37.44
N CYS A 459 69.48 -46.58 -37.74
CA CYS A 459 68.64 -45.92 -38.73
C CYS A 459 68.36 -44.46 -38.38
N LEU A 460 68.10 -44.13 -37.11
CA LEU A 460 67.95 -42.74 -36.66
C LEU A 460 69.22 -41.91 -36.87
N ARG A 461 70.39 -42.45 -36.50
CA ARG A 461 71.67 -41.73 -36.64
C ARG A 461 72.04 -41.49 -38.10
N LEU A 462 71.59 -42.36 -39.00
CA LEU A 462 71.72 -42.21 -40.45
C LEU A 462 70.57 -41.40 -41.08
N ALA A 463 69.68 -40.80 -40.26
CA ALA A 463 68.50 -40.05 -40.70
C ALA A 463 67.53 -40.82 -41.62
N LYS A 464 67.49 -42.15 -41.49
CA LYS A 464 66.58 -43.05 -42.21
C LYS A 464 65.32 -43.31 -41.37
N TYR A 465 64.46 -42.30 -41.23
CA TYR A 465 63.31 -42.33 -40.32
C TYR A 465 62.24 -43.37 -40.68
N ASP A 466 62.01 -43.63 -41.96
CA ASP A 466 61.03 -44.64 -42.41
C ASP A 466 61.47 -46.05 -42.03
N GLU A 467 62.74 -46.37 -42.25
CA GLU A 467 63.32 -47.67 -41.91
C GLU A 467 63.43 -47.84 -40.38
N ALA A 468 63.74 -46.76 -39.64
CA ALA A 468 63.67 -46.75 -38.18
C ALA A 468 62.25 -47.07 -37.68
N SER A 469 61.21 -46.49 -38.31
CA SER A 469 59.82 -46.79 -37.99
C SER A 469 59.44 -48.24 -38.28
N THR A 470 59.95 -48.84 -39.37
CA THR A 470 59.70 -50.27 -39.65
C THR A 470 60.36 -51.20 -38.63
N ALA A 471 61.57 -50.87 -38.18
CA ALA A 471 62.29 -51.67 -37.19
C ALA A 471 61.62 -51.60 -35.79
N LEU A 472 60.93 -50.51 -35.47
CA LEU A 472 60.20 -50.36 -34.21
C LEU A 472 59.04 -51.34 -34.03
N VAL A 473 58.43 -51.80 -35.13
CA VAL A 473 57.30 -52.75 -35.10
C VAL A 473 57.70 -54.05 -34.38
N GLU A 474 58.95 -54.48 -34.55
CA GLU A 474 59.46 -55.73 -33.95
C GLU A 474 59.73 -55.60 -32.44
N ILE A 475 59.93 -54.38 -31.94
CA ILE A 475 60.28 -54.08 -30.53
C ILE A 475 59.04 -53.62 -29.74
N GLU A 476 57.92 -53.41 -30.44
CA GLU A 476 56.69 -52.92 -29.85
C GLU A 476 56.20 -53.86 -28.72
N GLY A 477 56.12 -53.32 -27.50
CA GLY A 477 55.68 -54.07 -26.32
C GLY A 477 56.76 -54.83 -25.55
N ALA A 478 58.04 -54.78 -25.95
CA ALA A 478 59.15 -55.38 -25.18
C ALA A 478 59.59 -54.45 -24.03
N GLU A 479 59.43 -54.87 -22.77
CA GLU A 479 59.80 -54.03 -21.60
C GLU A 479 61.29 -53.68 -21.54
N GLU A 480 62.15 -54.61 -21.93
CA GLU A 480 63.62 -54.44 -21.90
C GLU A 480 64.11 -53.32 -22.83
N HIS A 481 63.37 -53.06 -23.91
CA HIS A 481 63.73 -52.07 -24.95
C HIS A 481 62.75 -50.88 -24.99
N LYS A 482 61.91 -50.74 -23.97
CA LYS A 482 60.86 -49.71 -23.87
C LYS A 482 61.42 -48.29 -23.96
N ASP A 483 62.57 -48.03 -23.34
CA ASP A 483 63.20 -46.71 -23.36
C ASP A 483 63.71 -46.37 -24.79
N ILE A 484 64.32 -47.34 -25.48
CA ILE A 484 64.78 -47.16 -26.87
C ILE A 484 63.59 -46.99 -27.82
N TYR A 485 62.53 -47.78 -27.66
CA TYR A 485 61.31 -47.68 -28.47
C TYR A 485 60.67 -46.29 -28.36
N ASN A 486 60.45 -45.81 -27.13
CA ASN A 486 59.82 -44.51 -26.90
C ASN A 486 60.70 -43.35 -27.38
N TYR A 487 62.02 -43.48 -27.26
CA TYR A 487 62.96 -42.51 -27.80
C TYR A 487 62.88 -42.43 -29.33
N VAL A 488 63.00 -43.57 -30.02
CA VAL A 488 62.96 -43.59 -31.49
C VAL A 488 61.62 -43.11 -32.03
N LYS A 489 60.51 -43.57 -31.44
CA LYS A 489 59.16 -43.17 -31.85
C LYS A 489 58.89 -41.69 -31.59
N GLY A 490 59.33 -41.15 -30.46
CA GLY A 490 59.22 -39.73 -30.14
C GLY A 490 60.00 -38.84 -31.11
N MET A 491 61.22 -39.25 -31.49
CA MET A 491 62.05 -38.50 -32.44
C MET A 491 61.49 -38.53 -33.87
N VAL A 492 60.98 -39.68 -34.32
CA VAL A 492 60.30 -39.80 -35.62
C VAL A 492 59.03 -38.92 -35.65
N ALA A 493 58.21 -38.96 -34.61
CA ALA A 493 56.98 -38.16 -34.51
C ALA A 493 57.26 -36.65 -34.49
N TYR A 494 58.31 -36.22 -33.79
CA TYR A 494 58.75 -34.83 -33.78
C TYR A 494 59.15 -34.36 -35.18
N GLN A 495 59.90 -35.19 -35.93
CA GLN A 495 60.29 -34.86 -37.30
C GLN A 495 59.09 -34.83 -38.27
N GLN A 496 58.06 -35.64 -38.01
CA GLN A 496 56.81 -35.63 -38.77
C GLN A 496 55.88 -34.45 -38.39
N GLY A 497 56.22 -33.65 -37.38
CA GLY A 497 55.45 -32.51 -36.92
C GLY A 497 54.32 -32.83 -35.94
N ASP A 498 54.17 -34.10 -35.53
CA ASP A 498 53.19 -34.51 -34.52
C ASP A 498 53.74 -34.34 -33.10
N ASN A 499 53.67 -33.09 -32.65
CA ASN A 499 54.20 -32.66 -31.36
C ASN A 499 53.49 -33.31 -30.15
N ASN A 500 52.22 -33.71 -30.28
CA ASN A 500 51.49 -34.34 -29.17
C ASN A 500 51.94 -35.80 -28.99
N LEU A 501 52.07 -36.52 -30.10
CA LEU A 501 52.54 -37.90 -30.09
C LEU A 501 54.01 -37.99 -29.66
N ALA A 502 54.83 -37.02 -30.07
CA ALA A 502 56.20 -36.88 -29.59
C ALA A 502 56.28 -36.69 -28.06
N LEU A 503 55.48 -35.78 -27.49
CA LEU A 503 55.43 -35.55 -26.03
C LEU A 503 54.95 -36.78 -25.26
N GLU A 504 53.95 -37.50 -25.77
CA GLU A 504 53.44 -38.70 -25.12
C GLU A 504 54.51 -39.78 -24.97
N HIS A 505 55.30 -39.99 -26.03
CA HIS A 505 56.38 -40.98 -26.00
C HIS A 505 57.59 -40.50 -25.19
N PHE A 506 57.97 -39.22 -25.29
CA PHE A 506 59.06 -38.68 -24.45
C PHE A 506 58.72 -38.70 -22.96
N ALA A 507 57.46 -38.49 -22.56
CA ALA A 507 57.03 -38.57 -21.16
C ALA A 507 57.15 -39.98 -20.56
N LYS A 508 57.19 -41.03 -21.39
CA LYS A 508 57.35 -42.43 -20.95
C LYS A 508 58.82 -42.80 -20.67
N LEU A 509 59.78 -41.93 -21.01
CA LEU A 509 61.21 -42.14 -20.79
C LEU A 509 61.63 -41.79 -19.36
N LYS A 510 62.66 -42.45 -18.85
CA LYS A 510 63.28 -42.10 -17.57
C LYS A 510 63.90 -40.70 -17.61
N SER A 511 63.82 -39.98 -16.49
CA SER A 511 64.43 -38.65 -16.34
C SER A 511 65.94 -38.70 -16.60
N GLY A 512 66.44 -37.87 -17.51
CA GLY A 512 67.86 -37.82 -17.86
C GLY A 512 68.33 -38.89 -18.86
N PHE A 513 67.42 -39.61 -19.52
CA PHE A 513 67.76 -40.63 -20.51
C PHE A 513 68.75 -40.13 -21.57
N ARG A 514 68.43 -39.02 -22.25
CA ARG A 514 69.34 -38.29 -23.16
C ARG A 514 69.02 -36.79 -23.14
N PRO A 515 70.02 -35.92 -23.38
CA PRO A 515 69.85 -34.46 -23.30
C PRO A 515 69.01 -33.89 -24.45
N ASP A 516 69.04 -34.51 -25.63
CA ASP A 516 68.27 -34.11 -26.81
C ASP A 516 66.76 -34.13 -26.52
N VAL A 517 66.23 -35.17 -25.87
CA VAL A 517 64.80 -35.30 -25.51
C VAL A 517 64.27 -34.13 -24.69
N ALA A 518 65.02 -33.71 -23.67
CA ALA A 518 64.61 -32.61 -22.80
C ALA A 518 64.53 -31.28 -23.56
N THR A 519 65.47 -31.07 -24.48
CA THR A 519 65.46 -29.87 -25.34
C THR A 519 64.25 -29.87 -26.28
N THR A 520 63.90 -31.02 -26.89
CA THR A 520 62.73 -31.13 -27.77
C THR A 520 61.41 -30.91 -27.02
N MET A 521 61.25 -31.50 -25.83
CA MET A 521 60.03 -31.31 -25.02
C MET A 521 59.81 -29.85 -24.61
N PHE A 522 60.89 -29.14 -24.25
CA PHE A 522 60.83 -27.72 -23.86
C PHE A 522 60.25 -26.85 -24.99
N TRP A 523 60.73 -27.03 -26.22
CA TRP A 523 60.23 -26.29 -27.39
C TRP A 523 58.76 -26.57 -27.67
N ILE A 524 58.28 -27.80 -27.46
CA ILE A 524 56.87 -28.14 -27.68
C ILE A 524 55.96 -27.48 -26.62
N TYR A 525 56.34 -27.49 -25.34
CA TYR A 525 55.51 -26.90 -24.28
C TYR A 525 55.36 -25.39 -24.39
N LEU A 526 56.45 -24.68 -24.74
CA LEU A 526 56.43 -23.22 -24.90
C LEU A 526 55.37 -22.78 -25.93
N TYR A 527 55.24 -23.53 -27.03
CA TYR A 527 54.30 -23.21 -28.10
C TYR A 527 52.82 -23.45 -27.72
N LYS A 528 52.55 -24.36 -26.76
CA LYS A 528 51.18 -24.77 -26.38
C LYS A 528 50.49 -23.81 -25.41
N TYR A 529 51.23 -23.20 -24.48
CA TYR A 529 50.64 -22.40 -23.38
C TYR A 529 50.40 -20.93 -23.72
N GLN A 530 51.00 -20.40 -24.78
CA GLN A 530 50.91 -18.99 -25.16
C GLN A 530 49.47 -18.54 -25.50
N MET A 531 48.63 -19.43 -26.05
CA MET A 531 47.26 -19.08 -26.46
C MET A 531 46.23 -19.08 -25.32
N GLY A 532 46.42 -19.92 -24.30
CA GLY A 532 45.46 -20.05 -23.19
C GLY A 532 45.45 -18.85 -22.24
N ILE A 533 46.60 -18.20 -22.05
CA ILE A 533 46.77 -17.07 -21.12
C ILE A 533 46.00 -15.83 -21.62
N TYR A 534 45.96 -15.57 -22.93
CA TYR A 534 45.25 -14.42 -23.50
C TYR A 534 43.72 -14.52 -23.37
N ILE A 535 43.15 -15.72 -23.51
CA ILE A 535 41.70 -15.95 -23.46
C ILE A 535 41.16 -15.73 -22.04
N LEU A 536 41.92 -16.18 -21.03
CA LEU A 536 41.52 -16.11 -19.63
C LEU A 536 41.53 -14.67 -19.08
N MET A 537 42.49 -13.83 -19.53
CA MET A 537 42.50 -12.40 -19.18
C MET A 537 41.30 -11.64 -19.76
N LEU A 538 40.85 -12.00 -20.96
CA LEU A 538 39.74 -11.32 -21.63
C LEU A 538 38.38 -11.69 -21.02
N ALA A 539 38.22 -12.93 -20.56
CA ALA A 539 37.01 -13.41 -19.89
C ALA A 539 36.76 -12.78 -18.51
N MET A 540 37.82 -12.45 -17.74
CA MET A 540 37.67 -11.80 -16.43
C MET A 540 37.34 -10.30 -16.50
N LEU A 541 37.61 -9.64 -17.63
CA LEU A 541 37.44 -8.19 -17.78
C LEU A 541 35.97 -7.77 -17.97
N PHE A 542 35.17 -8.61 -18.62
CA PHE A 542 33.76 -8.33 -18.94
C PHE A 542 32.83 -8.21 -17.71
N PRO A 543 32.85 -9.15 -16.74
CA PRO A 543 32.03 -9.05 -15.54
C PRO A 543 32.39 -7.85 -14.66
N ALA A 544 33.66 -7.49 -14.58
CA ALA A 544 34.16 -6.38 -13.77
C ALA A 544 33.68 -5.00 -14.27
N ILE A 545 33.58 -4.82 -15.59
CA ILE A 545 33.03 -3.59 -16.20
C ILE A 545 31.54 -3.45 -15.88
N LYS A 546 30.78 -4.55 -15.94
CA LYS A 546 29.34 -4.55 -15.65
C LYS A 546 29.07 -4.20 -14.19
N THR A 547 29.74 -4.86 -13.25
CA THR A 547 29.59 -4.59 -11.81
C THR A 547 30.05 -3.19 -11.44
N GLY A 548 31.14 -2.69 -12.04
CA GLY A 548 31.61 -1.32 -11.86
C GLY A 548 30.57 -0.28 -12.31
N LYS A 549 29.88 -0.50 -13.44
CA LYS A 549 28.83 0.40 -13.95
C LYS A 549 27.62 0.45 -13.03
N GLU A 550 27.16 -0.70 -12.54
CA GLU A 550 26.01 -0.80 -11.62
C GLU A 550 26.33 -0.12 -10.29
N MET A 551 27.51 -0.36 -9.72
CA MET A 551 27.99 0.27 -8.49
C MET A 551 28.13 1.80 -8.62
N LEU A 552 28.61 2.30 -9.77
CA LEU A 552 28.72 3.75 -9.99
C LEU A 552 27.35 4.43 -10.06
N SER A 553 26.36 3.73 -10.63
CA SER A 553 25.00 4.25 -10.79
C SER A 553 24.28 4.35 -9.44
N THR A 554 24.41 3.33 -8.59
CA THR A 554 23.82 3.28 -7.24
C THR A 554 24.51 4.25 -6.29
N TRP A 555 25.83 4.42 -6.42
CA TRP A 555 26.56 5.42 -5.65
C TRP A 555 26.12 6.84 -5.98
N ARG A 556 25.90 7.16 -7.27
CA ARG A 556 25.40 8.48 -7.69
C ARG A 556 23.99 8.74 -7.16
N SER A 557 23.07 7.77 -7.24
CA SER A 557 21.71 7.92 -6.72
C SER A 557 21.70 8.11 -5.19
N ASN A 558 22.48 7.32 -4.46
CA ASN A 558 22.55 7.45 -2.99
C ASN A 558 23.16 8.78 -2.57
N ARG A 559 24.19 9.27 -3.26
CA ARG A 559 24.78 10.59 -2.99
C ARG A 559 23.77 11.72 -3.23
N LEU A 560 22.94 11.60 -4.27
CA LEU A 560 21.86 12.56 -4.56
C LEU A 560 20.82 12.56 -3.43
N LEU A 561 20.34 11.38 -3.03
CA LEU A 561 19.35 11.22 -1.96
C LEU A 561 19.86 11.75 -0.62
N ASN A 562 21.09 11.40 -0.24
CA ASN A 562 21.70 11.89 0.99
C ASN A 562 21.83 13.42 1.01
N LYS A 563 22.08 14.05 -0.15
CA LYS A 563 22.10 15.52 -0.24
C LYS A 563 20.70 16.11 -0.03
N ILE A 564 19.67 15.50 -0.61
CA ILE A 564 18.28 15.92 -0.44
C ILE A 564 17.82 15.76 1.02
N GLU A 565 18.16 14.65 1.67
CA GLU A 565 17.89 14.41 3.08
C GLU A 565 18.61 15.41 3.98
N LYS A 566 19.90 15.69 3.71
CA LYS A 566 20.64 16.72 4.44
C LYS A 566 20.02 18.10 4.31
N ILE A 567 19.53 18.49 3.13
CA ILE A 567 18.84 19.78 2.92
C ILE A 567 17.55 19.81 3.76
N LYS A 568 16.79 18.72 3.78
CA LYS A 568 15.57 18.59 4.58
C LYS A 568 15.85 18.73 6.08
N GLU A 569 16.87 18.06 6.59
CA GLU A 569 17.24 18.08 8.01
C GLU A 569 17.77 19.44 8.45
N THR A 570 18.60 20.08 7.62
CA THR A 570 19.20 21.38 7.93
C THR A 570 18.22 22.54 7.70
N GLY A 571 17.16 22.34 6.91
CA GLY A 571 16.19 23.38 6.56
C GLY A 571 16.78 24.52 5.72
N THR A 572 17.96 24.32 5.13
CA THR A 572 18.71 25.29 4.32
C THR A 572 18.19 25.33 2.87
N TYR A 573 16.89 25.59 2.73
CA TYR A 573 16.21 25.56 1.42
C TYR A 573 16.65 26.70 0.49
N GLU A 574 16.93 27.89 1.04
CA GLU A 574 17.34 29.08 0.28
C GLU A 574 18.67 28.88 -0.45
N GLU A 575 19.70 28.42 0.28
CA GLU A 575 21.04 28.17 -0.27
C GLU A 575 21.04 27.09 -1.37
N ASN A 576 20.08 26.17 -1.31
CA ASN A 576 19.98 25.03 -2.21
C ASN A 576 18.87 25.18 -3.27
N MET A 577 18.29 26.38 -3.42
CA MET A 577 17.17 26.61 -4.34
C MET A 577 17.49 26.19 -5.79
N ALA A 578 18.66 26.58 -6.32
CA ALA A 578 19.06 26.24 -7.69
C ALA A 578 19.20 24.72 -7.88
N PHE A 579 19.71 24.00 -6.88
CA PHE A 579 19.80 22.55 -6.90
C PHE A 579 18.42 21.90 -6.86
N LEU A 580 17.51 22.39 -6.00
CA LEU A 580 16.14 21.88 -5.91
C LEU A 580 15.35 22.14 -7.20
N GLN A 581 15.53 23.31 -7.82
CA GLN A 581 14.90 23.65 -9.09
C GLN A 581 15.38 22.73 -10.23
N GLU A 582 16.70 22.51 -10.36
CA GLU A 582 17.24 21.60 -11.37
C GLU A 582 16.67 20.16 -11.24
N ARG A 583 16.48 19.67 -10.00
CA ARG A 583 15.93 18.33 -9.77
C ARG A 583 14.43 18.25 -9.96
N PHE A 584 13.71 19.33 -9.65
CA PHE A 584 12.29 19.42 -9.94
C PHE A 584 12.04 19.36 -11.45
N ASP A 585 12.83 20.09 -12.25
CA ASP A 585 12.67 20.15 -13.71
C ASP A 585 13.03 18.83 -14.42
N ARG A 586 13.99 18.06 -13.87
CA ARG A 586 14.44 16.79 -14.47
C ARG A 586 13.59 15.57 -14.10
N GLU A 587 12.75 15.68 -13.08
CA GLU A 587 11.96 14.56 -12.50
C GLU A 587 12.80 13.30 -12.18
N ASP A 588 14.10 13.45 -11.88
CA ASP A 588 15.07 12.35 -11.76
C ASP A 588 15.15 11.75 -10.34
N VAL A 589 14.22 12.12 -9.47
CA VAL A 589 14.19 11.76 -8.04
C VAL A 589 12.99 10.87 -7.69
N PRO A 590 13.16 9.86 -6.81
CA PRO A 590 12.06 8.98 -6.39
C PRO A 590 10.89 9.71 -5.71
N ASN A 591 11.16 10.83 -5.04
CA ASN A 591 10.15 11.61 -4.32
C ASN A 591 10.08 13.06 -4.84
N THR A 592 9.61 13.22 -6.07
CA THR A 592 9.41 14.53 -6.72
C THR A 592 8.53 15.48 -5.90
N LYS A 593 7.51 14.94 -5.21
CA LYS A 593 6.63 15.71 -4.31
C LYS A 593 7.39 16.39 -3.17
N GLN A 594 8.34 15.68 -2.57
CA GLN A 594 9.15 16.23 -1.48
C GLN A 594 10.08 17.34 -1.98
N VAL A 595 10.70 17.17 -3.16
CA VAL A 595 11.52 18.20 -3.80
C VAL A 595 10.68 19.44 -4.16
N ALA A 596 9.46 19.25 -4.66
CA ALA A 596 8.53 20.34 -4.93
C ALA A 596 8.19 21.16 -3.68
N LEU A 597 7.97 20.50 -2.53
CA LEU A 597 7.73 21.18 -1.26
C LEU A 597 8.94 21.96 -0.76
N MET A 598 10.13 21.37 -0.83
CA MET A 598 11.37 22.06 -0.42
C MET A 598 11.66 23.26 -1.32
N LEU A 599 11.39 23.14 -2.63
CA LEU A 599 11.49 24.25 -3.57
C LEU A 599 10.46 25.33 -3.27
N ALA A 600 9.19 24.97 -3.05
CA ALA A 600 8.15 25.93 -2.72
C ALA A 600 8.44 26.69 -1.42
N GLU A 601 8.98 26.01 -0.40
CA GLU A 601 9.44 26.65 0.84
C GLU A 601 10.62 27.61 0.59
N ALA A 602 11.60 27.22 -0.25
CA ALA A 602 12.70 28.10 -0.64
C ALA A 602 12.18 29.36 -1.37
N VAL A 603 11.24 29.17 -2.29
CA VAL A 603 10.63 30.24 -3.09
C VAL A 603 9.77 31.18 -2.24
N LEU A 604 9.07 30.64 -1.24
CA LEU A 604 8.30 31.43 -0.28
C LEU A 604 9.24 32.31 0.57
N ARG A 605 10.33 31.75 1.08
CA ARG A 605 11.34 32.47 1.89
C ARG A 605 12.09 33.55 1.14
N THR A 606 12.33 33.33 -0.15
CA THR A 606 12.99 34.30 -1.04
C THR A 606 12.06 35.43 -1.49
N GLY A 607 10.81 35.45 -1.02
CA GLY A 607 9.88 36.56 -1.25
C GLY A 607 9.07 36.47 -2.53
N ASN A 608 8.95 35.29 -3.15
CA ASN A 608 8.08 35.09 -4.32
C ASN A 608 6.88 34.18 -3.98
N PRO A 609 5.87 34.70 -3.25
CA PRO A 609 4.75 33.90 -2.76
C PRO A 609 3.85 33.37 -3.88
N GLN A 610 3.74 34.08 -5.00
CA GLN A 610 2.96 33.65 -6.16
C GLN A 610 3.46 32.32 -6.74
N ARG A 611 4.77 32.23 -6.99
CA ARG A 611 5.38 31.00 -7.52
C ARG A 611 5.34 29.86 -6.51
N ALA A 612 5.46 30.16 -5.21
CA ALA A 612 5.28 29.15 -4.17
C ALA A 612 3.84 28.59 -4.15
N TYR A 613 2.83 29.45 -4.29
CA TYR A 613 1.44 29.05 -4.40
C TYR A 613 1.18 28.17 -5.63
N GLU A 614 1.74 28.51 -6.79
CA GLU A 614 1.61 27.70 -8.01
C GLU A 614 2.20 26.29 -7.87
N LEU A 615 3.42 26.18 -7.32
CA LEU A 615 4.08 24.89 -7.09
C LEU A 615 3.27 24.00 -6.14
N VAL A 616 2.68 24.60 -5.11
CA VAL A 616 1.97 23.88 -4.06
C VAL A 616 0.51 23.61 -4.41
N SER A 617 -0.15 24.50 -5.15
CA SER A 617 -1.51 24.26 -5.67
C SER A 617 -1.52 23.15 -6.70
N ALA A 618 -0.49 23.07 -7.57
CA ALA A 618 -0.29 21.92 -8.46
C ALA A 618 -0.08 20.61 -7.68
N LEU A 619 0.64 20.66 -6.56
CA LEU A 619 0.82 19.51 -5.68
C LEU A 619 -0.48 19.13 -4.95
N LEU A 620 -1.23 20.10 -4.43
CA LEU A 620 -2.49 19.90 -3.71
C LEU A 620 -3.60 19.36 -4.61
N LYS A 621 -3.57 19.59 -5.93
CA LYS A 621 -4.47 18.92 -6.90
C LYS A 621 -4.22 17.41 -7.00
N LYS A 622 -2.98 16.97 -6.77
CA LYS A 622 -2.58 15.55 -6.80
C LYS A 622 -2.60 14.90 -5.41
N ASP A 623 -2.41 15.69 -4.36
CA ASP A 623 -2.29 15.26 -2.97
C ASP A 623 -2.96 16.27 -2.03
N ASN A 624 -4.29 16.25 -1.99
CA ASN A 624 -5.09 17.23 -1.27
C ASN A 624 -4.86 17.20 0.25
N ARG A 625 -4.25 16.14 0.82
CA ARG A 625 -4.11 15.93 2.28
C ARG A 625 -2.74 16.29 2.84
N ASN A 626 -1.79 16.74 2.01
CA ASN A 626 -0.45 17.03 2.47
C ASN A 626 -0.43 18.28 3.40
N PRO A 627 -0.07 18.14 4.69
CA PRO A 627 -0.16 19.23 5.67
C PRO A 627 0.87 20.35 5.40
N ASN A 628 2.06 20.00 4.94
CA ASN A 628 3.10 20.97 4.60
C ASN A 628 2.72 21.78 3.35
N ALA A 629 2.11 21.11 2.36
CA ALA A 629 1.56 21.79 1.20
C ALA A 629 0.46 22.79 1.61
N ARG A 630 -0.51 22.36 2.42
CA ARG A 630 -1.57 23.26 2.91
C ARG A 630 -1.02 24.45 3.70
N ARG A 631 0.01 24.23 4.52
CA ARG A 631 0.71 25.29 5.24
C ARG A 631 1.35 26.30 4.28
N ILE A 632 2.16 25.84 3.34
CA ILE A 632 2.84 26.75 2.39
C ILE A 632 1.83 27.50 1.52
N ALA A 633 0.74 26.83 1.09
CA ALA A 633 -0.33 27.48 0.32
C ALA A 633 -1.02 28.58 1.13
N GLY A 634 -1.40 28.30 2.38
CA GLY A 634 -2.02 29.29 3.24
C GLY A 634 -1.09 30.47 3.58
N GLU A 635 0.20 30.20 3.81
CA GLU A 635 1.19 31.26 4.05
C GLU A 635 1.44 32.11 2.80
N ALA A 636 1.48 31.50 1.62
CA ALA A 636 1.58 32.20 0.34
C ALA A 636 0.35 33.08 0.10
N CYS A 637 -0.87 32.56 0.29
CA CYS A 637 -2.11 33.32 0.16
C CYS A 637 -2.19 34.48 1.16
N LEU A 638 -1.70 34.27 2.40
CA LEU A 638 -1.64 35.32 3.41
C LEU A 638 -0.69 36.45 3.01
N LEU A 639 0.49 36.12 2.47
CA LEU A 639 1.47 37.11 1.99
C LEU A 639 1.02 37.83 0.70
N LEU A 640 0.21 37.17 -0.12
CA LEU A 640 -0.42 37.77 -1.31
C LEU A 640 -1.63 38.64 -0.97
N GLU A 641 -2.07 38.64 0.30
CA GLU A 641 -3.34 39.23 0.74
C GLU A 641 -4.52 38.78 -0.13
N ASP A 642 -4.55 37.49 -0.50
CA ASP A 642 -5.58 36.96 -1.37
C ASP A 642 -6.91 36.88 -0.63
N THR A 643 -7.88 37.67 -1.11
CA THR A 643 -9.22 37.78 -0.55
C THR A 643 -10.24 36.90 -1.27
N SER A 644 -9.78 36.09 -2.24
CA SER A 644 -10.62 35.10 -2.92
C SER A 644 -11.13 34.03 -1.95
N PRO A 645 -12.30 33.40 -2.22
CA PRO A 645 -12.80 32.29 -1.40
C PRO A 645 -11.77 31.16 -1.26
N THR A 646 -11.04 30.85 -2.33
CA THR A 646 -9.97 29.85 -2.34
C THR A 646 -8.77 30.25 -1.48
N GLY A 647 -8.36 31.53 -1.53
CA GLY A 647 -7.30 32.07 -0.68
C GLY A 647 -7.70 32.02 0.80
N LEU A 648 -8.93 32.43 1.11
CA LEU A 648 -9.47 32.38 2.47
C LEU A 648 -9.58 30.96 3.01
N GLU A 649 -9.97 29.97 2.21
CA GLU A 649 -9.96 28.56 2.62
C GLU A 649 -8.55 28.06 2.97
N HIS A 650 -7.54 28.42 2.17
CA HIS A 650 -6.15 28.07 2.44
C HIS A 650 -5.64 28.75 3.72
N ILE A 651 -6.00 30.01 3.94
CA ILE A 651 -5.64 30.77 5.15
C ILE A 651 -6.37 30.22 6.39
N GLN A 652 -7.65 29.85 6.29
CA GLN A 652 -8.36 29.12 7.35
C GLN A 652 -7.70 27.76 7.63
N GLY A 653 -7.17 27.11 6.60
CA GLY A 653 -6.36 25.91 6.72
C GLY A 653 -5.15 26.10 7.63
N LEU A 654 -4.54 27.29 7.66
CA LEU A 654 -3.47 27.61 8.62
C LEU A 654 -3.96 27.60 10.06
N LEU A 655 -5.14 28.14 10.32
CA LEU A 655 -5.72 28.17 11.65
C LEU A 655 -6.03 26.76 12.16
N LYS A 656 -6.39 25.82 11.27
CA LYS A 656 -6.58 24.41 11.62
C LYS A 656 -5.26 23.70 11.97
N ILE A 657 -4.13 24.18 11.46
CA ILE A 657 -2.79 23.64 11.74
C ILE A 657 -2.22 24.27 13.01
N ASP A 658 -2.36 25.59 13.17
CA ASP A 658 -1.95 26.34 14.35
C ASP A 658 -3.06 27.31 14.75
N GLU A 659 -3.81 26.91 15.78
CA GLU A 659 -4.93 27.69 16.31
C GLU A 659 -4.52 28.95 17.07
N THR A 660 -3.23 29.13 17.36
CA THR A 660 -2.70 30.20 18.20
C THR A 660 -2.12 31.37 17.41
N ARG A 661 -2.08 31.26 16.07
CA ARG A 661 -1.54 32.27 15.15
C ARG A 661 -2.39 33.54 15.09
N LYS A 662 -1.93 34.57 15.80
CA LYS A 662 -2.59 35.88 15.92
C LYS A 662 -2.69 36.64 14.58
N ASP A 663 -1.65 36.55 13.75
CA ASP A 663 -1.57 37.16 12.43
C ASP A 663 -2.72 36.68 11.52
N VAL A 664 -2.98 35.38 11.51
CA VAL A 664 -4.05 34.76 10.70
C VAL A 664 -5.43 35.14 11.20
N ILE A 665 -5.65 35.08 12.51
CA ILE A 665 -6.96 35.39 13.11
C ILE A 665 -7.31 36.86 12.85
N ASN A 666 -6.34 37.77 13.03
CA ASN A 666 -6.54 39.20 12.77
C ASN A 666 -6.78 39.47 11.29
N TYR A 667 -6.02 38.84 10.40
CA TYR A 667 -6.21 38.97 8.95
C TYR A 667 -7.60 38.46 8.52
N LEU A 668 -8.02 37.29 8.98
CA LEU A 668 -9.34 36.73 8.67
C LEU A 668 -10.45 37.62 9.23
N ALA A 669 -10.35 38.05 10.50
CA ALA A 669 -11.33 38.95 11.11
C ALA A 669 -11.46 40.25 10.28
N GLN A 670 -10.34 40.90 9.93
CA GLN A 670 -10.34 42.11 9.12
C GLN A 670 -10.90 41.89 7.71
N THR A 671 -10.57 40.78 7.07
CA THR A 671 -11.02 40.48 5.71
C THR A 671 -12.53 40.20 5.68
N TYR A 672 -13.04 39.40 6.63
CA TYR A 672 -14.48 39.15 6.76
C TYR A 672 -15.27 40.42 7.14
N ILE A 673 -14.67 41.33 7.91
CA ILE A 673 -15.26 42.65 8.19
C ILE A 673 -15.37 43.48 6.91
N ARG A 674 -14.29 43.56 6.11
CA ARG A 674 -14.25 44.36 4.87
C ARG A 674 -15.20 43.82 3.80
N GLN A 675 -15.37 42.50 3.73
CA GLN A 675 -16.19 41.86 2.70
C GLN A 675 -17.69 41.81 3.02
N GLN A 676 -18.13 42.22 4.22
CA GLN A 676 -19.55 42.23 4.69
C GLN A 676 -20.32 40.89 4.57
N ALA A 677 -19.72 39.81 4.07
CA ALA A 677 -20.43 38.61 3.66
C ALA A 677 -20.78 37.64 4.79
N ASP A 678 -20.08 37.65 5.94
CA ASP A 678 -20.41 36.77 7.07
C ASP A 678 -20.05 37.36 8.43
N HIS A 679 -20.92 38.25 8.91
CA HIS A 679 -20.76 38.92 10.20
C HIS A 679 -20.74 37.95 11.42
N LYS A 680 -21.17 36.69 11.26
CA LYS A 680 -21.10 35.66 12.31
C LYS A 680 -19.70 35.03 12.40
N MET A 681 -19.11 34.66 11.26
CA MET A 681 -17.73 34.15 11.22
C MET A 681 -16.72 35.21 11.68
N ALA A 682 -16.95 36.49 11.30
CA ALA A 682 -16.16 37.61 11.80
C ALA A 682 -16.22 37.69 13.34
N GLN A 683 -17.41 37.58 13.93
CA GLN A 683 -17.60 37.57 15.38
C GLN A 683 -16.87 36.39 16.05
N ASP A 684 -16.96 35.19 15.47
CA ASP A 684 -16.32 33.99 16.02
C ASP A 684 -14.78 34.11 16.00
N PHE A 685 -14.19 34.64 14.92
CA PHE A 685 -12.75 34.89 14.86
C PHE A 685 -12.30 36.00 15.80
N ILE A 686 -13.09 37.06 15.98
CA ILE A 686 -12.80 38.14 16.94
C ILE A 686 -12.87 37.62 18.38
N LEU A 687 -13.87 36.79 18.71
CA LEU A 687 -13.97 36.14 20.02
C LEU A 687 -12.78 35.21 20.26
N LYS A 688 -12.32 34.49 19.23
CA LYS A 688 -11.10 33.67 19.28
C LYS A 688 -9.84 34.52 19.44
N ALA A 689 -9.77 35.70 18.83
CA ALA A 689 -8.67 36.64 19.04
C ALA A 689 -8.62 37.13 20.50
N ILE A 690 -9.78 37.49 21.07
CA ILE A 690 -9.92 37.96 22.45
C ILE A 690 -9.62 36.85 23.47
N SER A 691 -9.96 35.58 23.17
CA SER A 691 -9.64 34.46 24.06
C SER A 691 -8.13 34.20 24.15
N ILE A 692 -7.40 34.41 23.06
CA ILE A 692 -5.94 34.28 23.01
C ILE A 692 -5.25 35.50 23.63
N ASN A 693 -5.77 36.71 23.40
CA ASN A 693 -5.29 37.93 24.03
C ASN A 693 -6.44 38.73 24.65
N PRO A 694 -6.72 38.52 25.95
CA PRO A 694 -7.78 39.24 26.64
C PRO A 694 -7.56 40.75 26.72
N ASN A 695 -6.37 41.26 26.42
CA ASN A 695 -6.03 42.68 26.54
C ASN A 695 -5.92 43.41 25.19
N ASP A 696 -6.35 42.78 24.09
CA ASP A 696 -6.40 43.40 22.76
C ASP A 696 -7.54 44.42 22.70
N SER A 697 -7.21 45.72 22.75
CA SER A 697 -8.18 46.81 22.69
C SER A 697 -8.89 46.89 21.35
N ASP A 698 -8.18 46.59 20.25
CA ASP A 698 -8.70 46.76 18.90
C ASP A 698 -9.75 45.68 18.61
N ALA A 699 -9.47 44.43 18.97
CA ALA A 699 -10.41 43.33 18.84
C ALA A 699 -11.71 43.57 19.66
N VAL A 700 -11.60 44.15 20.85
CA VAL A 700 -12.74 44.49 21.71
C VAL A 700 -13.58 45.62 21.11
N VAL A 701 -12.93 46.67 20.59
CA VAL A 701 -13.58 47.79 19.89
C VAL A 701 -14.35 47.29 18.67
N PHE A 702 -13.75 46.42 17.85
CA PHE A 702 -14.41 45.85 16.67
C PHE A 702 -15.61 44.95 17.03
N LEU A 703 -15.51 44.18 18.12
CA LEU A 703 -16.63 43.37 18.60
C LEU A 703 -17.79 44.25 19.07
N ALA A 704 -17.50 45.33 19.80
CA ALA A 704 -18.51 46.29 20.25
C ALA A 704 -19.21 46.97 19.06
N ASP A 705 -18.47 47.47 18.07
CA ASP A 705 -19.04 48.05 16.85
C ASP A 705 -19.97 47.08 16.12
N THR A 706 -19.63 45.79 16.12
CA THR A 706 -20.43 44.74 15.48
C THR A 706 -21.75 44.51 16.22
N TYR A 707 -21.74 44.49 17.55
CA TYR A 707 -22.97 44.41 18.34
C TYR A 707 -23.87 45.63 18.16
N ILE A 708 -23.27 46.82 18.05
CA ILE A 708 -23.99 48.08 17.85
C ILE A 708 -24.67 48.11 16.48
N ARG A 709 -23.94 47.79 15.42
CA ARG A 709 -24.50 47.73 14.05
C ARG A 709 -25.66 46.72 13.93
N ARG A 710 -25.59 45.61 14.67
CA ARG A 710 -26.63 44.57 14.69
C ARG A 710 -27.78 44.83 15.67
N GLN A 711 -27.67 45.87 16.51
CA GLN A 711 -28.61 46.11 17.62
C GLN A 711 -28.81 44.87 18.52
N SER A 712 -27.77 44.06 18.67
CA SER A 712 -27.82 42.83 19.48
C SER A 712 -27.53 43.17 20.94
N TYR A 713 -28.60 43.46 21.68
CA TYR A 713 -28.57 43.88 23.07
C TYR A 713 -28.78 42.68 24.01
N SER A 714 -27.86 42.47 24.94
CA SER A 714 -27.83 41.37 25.89
C SER A 714 -26.90 41.67 27.07
N GLN A 715 -27.00 40.92 28.16
CA GLN A 715 -26.08 41.01 29.31
C GLN A 715 -24.60 40.80 28.92
N GLN A 716 -24.31 40.01 27.88
CA GLN A 716 -22.95 39.79 27.39
C GLN A 716 -22.41 41.01 26.63
N SER A 717 -23.25 41.62 25.78
CA SER A 717 -22.88 42.82 25.03
C SER A 717 -22.57 44.01 25.93
N LEU A 718 -23.22 44.15 27.10
CA LEU A 718 -22.90 45.18 28.10
C LEU A 718 -21.43 45.12 28.53
N LYS A 719 -20.94 43.94 28.92
CA LYS A 719 -19.54 43.75 29.35
C LYS A 719 -18.53 44.09 28.25
N ILE A 720 -18.88 43.82 26.99
CA ILE A 720 -18.02 44.13 25.84
C ILE A 720 -18.03 45.63 25.53
N ILE A 721 -19.21 46.26 25.55
CA ILE A 721 -19.35 47.71 25.33
C ILE A 721 -18.66 48.50 26.45
N GLU A 722 -18.75 48.08 27.71
CA GLU A 722 -18.00 48.70 28.82
C GLU A 722 -16.48 48.62 28.63
N ARG A 723 -15.98 47.49 28.12
CA ARG A 723 -14.56 47.35 27.80
C ARG A 723 -14.15 48.19 26.60
N ALA A 724 -15.03 48.35 25.61
CA ALA A 724 -14.82 49.26 24.49
C ALA A 724 -14.82 50.72 24.94
N ILE A 725 -15.70 51.13 25.86
CA ILE A 725 -15.69 52.46 26.48
C ILE A 725 -14.36 52.71 27.22
N LYS A 726 -13.83 51.70 27.94
CA LYS A 726 -12.50 51.81 28.58
C LYS A 726 -11.36 51.95 27.57
N ALA A 727 -11.47 51.29 26.42
CA ALA A 727 -10.45 51.31 25.36
C ALA A 727 -10.50 52.60 24.50
N ALA A 728 -11.71 53.06 24.17
CA ALA A 728 -11.98 54.21 23.31
C ALA A 728 -13.08 55.09 23.95
N PRO A 729 -12.75 55.87 24.98
CA PRO A 729 -13.74 56.60 25.77
C PRO A 729 -14.27 57.86 25.06
N GLU A 730 -13.72 58.22 23.90
CA GLU A 730 -14.07 59.44 23.14
C GLU A 730 -15.15 59.21 22.08
N VAL A 731 -15.69 57.98 21.97
CA VAL A 731 -16.67 57.63 20.93
C VAL A 731 -18.10 57.68 21.50
N PRO A 732 -18.95 58.62 21.06
CA PRO A 732 -20.33 58.77 21.57
C PRO A 732 -21.20 57.53 21.35
N ALA A 733 -21.03 56.84 20.21
CA ALA A 733 -21.84 55.68 19.84
C ALA A 733 -21.82 54.53 20.86
N TYR A 734 -20.72 54.36 21.63
CA TYR A 734 -20.65 53.35 22.69
C TYR A 734 -21.54 53.68 23.89
N TYR A 735 -21.65 54.97 24.21
CA TYR A 735 -22.51 55.45 25.28
C TYR A 735 -23.99 55.38 24.88
N GLU A 736 -24.34 55.64 23.62
CA GLU A 736 -25.71 55.41 23.12
C GLU A 736 -26.09 53.94 23.21
N ALA A 737 -25.19 53.07 22.75
CA ALA A 737 -25.41 51.64 22.72
C ALA A 737 -25.57 51.03 24.12
N ILE A 738 -24.78 51.44 25.11
CA ILE A 738 -24.90 50.90 26.47
C ILE A 738 -26.21 51.36 27.14
N ILE A 739 -26.65 52.60 26.88
CA ILE A 739 -27.92 53.14 27.38
C ILE A 739 -29.11 52.40 26.75
N GLU A 740 -29.12 52.24 25.43
CA GLU A 740 -30.18 51.49 24.72
C GLU A 740 -30.23 50.03 25.20
N ASN A 741 -29.07 49.41 25.44
CA ASN A 741 -28.99 48.04 25.95
C ASN A 741 -29.62 47.89 27.35
N PHE A 742 -29.33 48.82 28.28
CA PHE A 742 -29.97 48.82 29.60
C PHE A 742 -31.49 49.11 29.54
N HIS A 743 -31.96 49.92 28.59
CA HIS A 743 -33.41 50.11 28.35
C HIS A 743 -34.06 48.82 27.86
N ARG A 744 -33.41 48.07 26.96
CA ARG A 744 -33.93 46.79 26.43
C ARG A 744 -33.96 45.67 27.47
N LEU A 745 -33.09 45.74 28.48
CA LEU A 745 -33.02 44.80 29.60
C LEU A 745 -33.90 45.21 30.80
N ASP A 746 -34.83 46.16 30.63
CA ASP A 746 -35.73 46.68 31.67
C ASP A 746 -35.01 47.21 32.93
N ASN A 747 -33.79 47.75 32.78
CA ASN A 747 -33.04 48.40 33.86
C ASN A 747 -32.87 49.92 33.62
N PRO A 748 -33.94 50.71 33.78
CA PRO A 748 -33.93 52.14 33.45
C PRO A 748 -33.09 52.98 34.43
N GLN A 749 -32.79 52.47 35.63
CA GLN A 749 -32.02 53.19 36.64
C GLN A 749 -30.53 53.29 36.26
N GLU A 750 -29.94 52.19 35.80
CA GLU A 750 -28.55 52.19 35.31
C GLU A 750 -28.43 52.91 33.96
N ALA A 751 -29.45 52.81 33.11
CA ALA A 751 -29.51 53.56 31.84
C ALA A 751 -29.44 55.09 32.07
N GLU A 752 -30.10 55.61 33.10
CA GLU A 752 -30.06 57.04 33.43
C GLU A 752 -28.68 57.47 33.96
N LYS A 753 -28.04 56.66 34.81
CA LYS A 753 -26.67 56.93 35.28
C LYS A 753 -25.69 57.01 34.10
N TRP A 754 -25.75 56.05 33.17
CA TRP A 754 -24.90 56.07 31.99
C TRP A 754 -25.21 57.28 31.09
N ARG A 755 -26.48 57.70 30.99
CA ARG A 755 -26.87 58.93 30.28
C ARG A 755 -26.30 60.19 30.93
N GLU A 756 -26.34 60.31 32.24
CA GLU A 756 -25.73 61.44 32.96
C GLU A 756 -24.21 61.48 32.75
N THR A 757 -23.53 60.32 32.81
CA THR A 757 -22.09 60.25 32.53
C THR A 757 -21.75 60.61 31.08
N ALA A 758 -22.58 60.19 30.12
CA ALA A 758 -22.41 60.53 28.71
C ALA A 758 -22.67 62.02 28.46
N ALA A 759 -23.71 62.59 29.06
CA ALA A 759 -24.06 64.02 28.94
C ALA A 759 -22.99 64.93 29.57
N ALA A 760 -22.38 64.51 30.67
CA ALA A 760 -21.26 65.22 31.29
C ALA A 760 -20.01 65.22 30.40
N LYS A 761 -19.80 64.15 29.62
CA LYS A 761 -18.63 63.99 28.75
C LYS A 761 -18.82 64.58 27.35
N PHE A 762 -20.03 64.49 26.78
CA PHE A 762 -20.40 64.96 25.44
C PHE A 762 -21.57 65.96 25.50
N PRO A 763 -21.35 67.18 26.04
CA PRO A 763 -22.41 68.17 26.23
C PRO A 763 -22.98 68.75 24.92
N THR A 764 -22.31 68.50 23.78
CA THR A 764 -22.73 68.95 22.45
C THR A 764 -23.56 67.93 21.68
N GLU A 765 -23.65 66.69 22.16
CA GLU A 765 -24.40 65.61 21.50
C GLU A 765 -25.87 65.60 21.94
N PRO A 766 -26.83 65.86 21.02
CA PRO A 766 -28.26 65.94 21.37
C PRO A 766 -28.84 64.60 21.84
N ALA A 767 -28.19 63.48 21.56
CA ALA A 767 -28.57 62.15 22.02
C ALA A 767 -28.54 62.00 23.55
N PHE A 768 -27.74 62.83 24.26
CA PHE A 768 -27.57 62.75 25.72
C PHE A 768 -28.10 63.97 26.48
N SER A 769 -28.44 65.07 25.79
CA SER A 769 -29.01 66.25 26.42
C SER A 769 -30.51 66.04 26.76
N GLY A 770 -30.76 65.80 28.05
CA GLY A 770 -32.02 65.41 28.69
C GLY A 770 -33.36 65.82 28.05
N GLN A 771 -34.17 64.81 27.73
CA GLN A 771 -35.55 64.66 28.22
C GLN A 771 -35.93 63.18 28.32
N PRO A 772 -36.61 62.72 29.39
CA PRO A 772 -37.09 61.35 29.50
C PRO A 772 -38.20 61.10 28.48
N ARG A 773 -38.00 60.17 27.54
CA ARG A 773 -39.10 59.64 26.73
C ARG A 773 -40.07 58.92 27.67
N LYS A 774 -41.21 59.55 27.96
CA LYS A 774 -42.36 58.90 28.60
C LYS A 774 -42.75 57.68 27.79
N SER A 775 -42.97 56.58 28.48
CA SER A 775 -43.45 55.31 27.94
C SER A 775 -44.71 55.49 27.10
N SER A 776 -44.58 55.38 25.78
CA SER A 776 -45.74 55.11 24.93
C SER A 776 -45.94 53.60 24.90
N ARG A 777 -46.88 53.11 25.72
CA ARG A 777 -47.56 51.84 25.45
C ARG A 777 -48.06 51.88 24.00
N GLN A 778 -47.43 51.14 23.10
CA GLN A 778 -48.02 50.86 21.80
C GLN A 778 -49.08 49.77 21.99
N LYS A 779 -50.34 50.12 21.73
CA LYS A 779 -51.35 49.19 21.22
C LYS A 779 -51.62 49.53 19.75
N PRO A 780 -52.05 48.54 18.96
CA PRO A 780 -51.67 48.39 17.57
C PRO A 780 -52.57 49.18 16.63
N MET A 781 -52.05 49.60 15.47
CA MET A 781 -52.88 49.81 14.29
C MET A 781 -52.04 49.82 13.01
N THR A 782 -52.51 49.02 12.05
CA THR A 782 -52.17 49.00 10.63
C THR A 782 -52.95 50.11 9.89
N PRO A 783 -52.92 50.23 8.54
CA PRO A 783 -52.03 51.13 7.82
C PRO A 783 -52.79 52.14 6.92
N ALA A 784 -52.17 53.27 6.55
CA ALA A 784 -52.54 53.96 5.31
C ALA A 784 -51.44 54.91 4.82
N SER A 785 -51.41 55.01 3.49
CA SER A 785 -50.50 55.62 2.52
C SER A 785 -50.39 57.17 2.56
N PRO A 786 -49.44 57.75 1.79
CA PRO A 786 -48.87 59.08 2.04
C PRO A 786 -49.39 60.16 1.08
N ASP A 787 -49.29 61.42 1.52
CA ASP A 787 -49.26 62.60 0.64
C ASP A 787 -48.18 63.58 1.15
N MET A 788 -47.31 63.98 0.23
CA MET A 788 -46.33 65.09 0.32
C MET A 788 -47.06 66.41 -0.01
N PRO A 789 -46.59 67.62 0.39
CA PRO A 789 -45.53 68.28 -0.39
C PRO A 789 -44.62 69.34 0.33
N ASP A 790 -43.46 69.55 -0.31
CA ASP A 790 -42.69 70.80 -0.60
C ASP A 790 -42.06 71.70 0.49
N TYR A 791 -40.71 71.84 0.44
CA TYR A 791 -40.06 73.00 -0.21
C TYR A 791 -38.54 72.78 -0.46
N GLU A 792 -38.18 72.79 -1.75
CA GLU A 792 -37.05 73.45 -2.47
C GLU A 792 -36.28 74.59 -1.74
N ASN A 793 -35.03 75.01 -2.01
CA ASN A 793 -33.96 74.80 -3.02
C ASN A 793 -32.68 75.51 -2.45
N ILE A 794 -31.42 75.17 -2.72
CA ILE A 794 -30.46 75.63 -3.78
C ILE A 794 -29.08 75.07 -3.33
N GLY A 795 -28.16 74.52 -4.12
CA GLY A 795 -28.10 74.24 -5.55
C GLY A 795 -26.74 73.64 -5.98
N ASN A 796 -26.78 72.96 -7.13
CA ASN A 796 -25.77 72.85 -8.19
C ASN A 796 -24.51 71.94 -8.03
N THR A 797 -24.49 70.79 -8.72
CA THR A 797 -23.83 70.64 -10.04
C THR A 797 -24.14 69.26 -10.66
N SER A 798 -23.90 69.16 -11.97
CA SER A 798 -24.59 68.36 -12.99
C SER A 798 -24.24 66.88 -13.14
N GLN A 799 -25.25 66.15 -13.64
CA GLN A 799 -25.24 65.01 -14.58
C GLN A 799 -24.66 63.66 -14.15
N GLY A 800 -25.58 62.74 -13.87
CA GLY A 800 -25.33 61.30 -13.88
C GLY A 800 -25.22 60.72 -15.30
N GLY A 801 -24.44 59.66 -15.40
CA GLY A 801 -24.27 58.81 -16.57
C GLY A 801 -23.46 57.59 -16.15
N MET A 802 -24.16 56.50 -15.85
CA MET A 802 -23.59 55.17 -15.65
C MET A 802 -23.21 54.61 -17.02
N PRO A 803 -22.00 54.05 -17.18
CA PRO A 803 -21.90 52.75 -17.83
C PRO A 803 -20.89 51.83 -17.14
N ASP A 804 -21.36 50.66 -16.72
CA ASP A 804 -20.51 49.50 -16.46
C ASP A 804 -20.08 48.89 -17.81
N TYR A 805 -18.77 48.88 -18.06
CA TYR A 805 -18.15 48.15 -19.18
C TYR A 805 -17.21 47.08 -18.62
N GLU A 806 -17.62 45.83 -18.86
CA GLU A 806 -16.86 44.61 -19.16
C GLU A 806 -15.34 44.56 -18.89
N SER A 807 -14.86 43.50 -18.24
CA SER A 807 -14.22 42.38 -18.97
C SER A 807 -13.60 41.33 -18.04
N ILE A 808 -14.05 40.06 -18.11
CA ILE A 808 -13.43 38.94 -18.84
C ILE A 808 -12.21 38.32 -18.12
N GLY A 809 -12.39 37.05 -17.71
CA GLY A 809 -11.38 36.01 -17.88
C GLY A 809 -11.04 35.18 -16.65
N ASN A 810 -11.83 34.15 -16.35
CA ASN A 810 -11.47 32.73 -16.60
C ASN A 810 -12.24 31.77 -15.65
N THR A 811 -13.51 31.48 -15.97
CA THR A 811 -14.16 30.23 -15.56
C THR A 811 -14.84 29.62 -16.79
N SER A 812 -14.69 28.31 -16.96
CA SER A 812 -15.25 27.57 -18.09
C SER A 812 -16.74 27.88 -18.27
N PRO A 813 -17.22 28.07 -19.51
CA PRO A 813 -18.60 28.41 -19.79
C PRO A 813 -19.51 27.21 -19.45
N GLY A 814 -20.30 27.33 -18.38
CA GLY A 814 -21.25 26.28 -17.98
C GLY A 814 -21.86 26.37 -16.57
N SER A 815 -21.38 27.22 -15.66
CA SER A 815 -21.94 27.32 -14.30
C SER A 815 -22.92 28.48 -14.15
N MET A 816 -24.17 28.13 -13.89
CA MET A 816 -25.29 29.03 -13.57
C MET A 816 -25.28 29.44 -12.09
N PRO A 817 -25.87 30.59 -11.67
CA PRO A 817 -25.75 31.13 -10.32
C PRO A 817 -26.43 30.28 -9.22
N ASP A 818 -25.93 30.42 -7.99
CA ASP A 818 -26.33 29.70 -6.78
C ASP A 818 -27.85 29.72 -6.50
N TYR A 819 -28.45 28.53 -6.45
CA TYR A 819 -29.84 28.29 -6.05
C TYR A 819 -29.93 28.11 -4.52
N GLU A 820 -29.86 29.20 -3.75
CA GLU A 820 -30.17 29.19 -2.31
C GLU A 820 -31.36 30.07 -1.90
N SER A 821 -32.04 30.72 -2.86
CA SER A 821 -33.15 31.62 -2.53
C SER A 821 -34.44 31.25 -3.25
N ILE A 822 -35.15 30.25 -2.70
CA ILE A 822 -36.56 30.02 -3.00
C ILE A 822 -37.27 29.45 -1.77
N GLY A 823 -38.11 30.26 -1.13
CA GLY A 823 -39.23 29.77 -0.31
C GLY A 823 -39.27 30.12 1.19
N ASN A 824 -38.55 31.12 1.68
CA ASN A 824 -38.69 31.58 3.08
C ASN A 824 -39.07 33.06 3.16
N ASP A 825 -40.06 33.39 3.98
CA ASP A 825 -40.38 34.76 4.43
C ASP A 825 -39.36 35.27 5.50
N THR A 826 -38.12 34.77 5.47
CA THR A 826 -36.99 35.22 6.28
C THR A 826 -35.68 35.14 5.46
N PRO A 827 -34.82 36.17 5.45
CA PRO A 827 -33.60 36.17 4.65
C PRO A 827 -32.53 35.27 5.29
N GLY A 828 -32.11 34.23 4.57
CA GLY A 828 -30.91 33.43 4.88
C GLY A 828 -31.14 32.29 5.90
N GLY A 829 -31.39 31.09 5.38
CA GLY A 829 -31.41 29.86 6.15
C GLY A 829 -32.26 28.78 5.50
N MET A 830 -31.70 27.57 5.36
CA MET A 830 -32.48 26.34 5.18
C MET A 830 -33.61 26.29 6.23
N PRO A 831 -34.81 25.78 5.91
CA PRO A 831 -35.91 25.74 6.87
C PRO A 831 -35.49 25.05 8.15
N ASP A 832 -35.78 25.67 9.31
CA ASP A 832 -35.41 25.13 10.62
C ASP A 832 -35.83 23.66 10.73
N TYR A 833 -34.83 22.80 10.91
CA TYR A 833 -34.92 21.35 11.06
C TYR A 833 -35.34 20.94 12.48
N GLU A 834 -35.73 21.89 13.34
CA GLU A 834 -35.81 21.67 14.79
C GLU A 834 -37.21 21.33 15.32
N ASN A 835 -38.29 21.56 14.55
CA ASN A 835 -39.66 21.47 15.10
C ASN A 835 -40.54 20.31 14.59
N ILE A 836 -39.97 19.25 14.00
CA ILE A 836 -40.75 18.03 13.70
C ILE A 836 -40.67 17.07 14.89
N GLY A 837 -41.80 16.86 15.58
CA GLY A 837 -41.96 15.88 16.67
C GLY A 837 -41.82 16.39 18.11
N ASN A 838 -41.77 17.71 18.35
CA ASN A 838 -41.54 18.24 19.70
C ASN A 838 -42.68 19.14 20.21
N ASP A 839 -43.88 18.58 20.39
CA ASP A 839 -44.92 19.21 21.20
C ASP A 839 -45.61 18.14 22.06
N SER A 840 -45.56 18.29 23.38
CA SER A 840 -46.46 17.60 24.31
C SER A 840 -47.13 18.64 25.22
N PRO A 841 -48.47 18.67 25.31
CA PRO A 841 -49.20 19.59 26.18
C PRO A 841 -49.43 19.01 27.58
N GLY A 842 -49.03 19.77 28.61
CA GLY A 842 -49.68 19.80 29.93
C GLY A 842 -49.36 18.68 30.94
N GLY A 843 -48.61 19.03 31.99
CA GLY A 843 -48.57 18.29 33.26
C GLY A 843 -47.37 18.61 34.16
N PHE A 844 -47.57 19.42 35.20
CA PHE A 844 -46.77 19.48 36.44
C PHE A 844 -47.72 19.12 37.61
N PRO A 845 -47.28 18.74 38.84
CA PRO A 845 -45.92 18.47 39.38
C PRO A 845 -45.86 17.06 40.08
N ASP A 846 -44.72 16.52 40.53
CA ASP A 846 -44.14 16.77 41.87
C ASP A 846 -42.75 16.13 42.08
N TYR A 847 -42.05 16.71 43.06
CA TYR A 847 -40.68 16.51 43.54
C TYR A 847 -40.35 15.11 44.09
N GLU A 848 -39.07 14.71 43.97
CA GLU A 848 -38.12 14.42 45.07
C GLU A 848 -37.04 13.37 44.68
N ASN A 849 -35.76 13.80 44.76
CA ASN A 849 -34.61 13.10 45.38
C ASN A 849 -34.30 11.63 44.95
N ILE A 850 -33.13 11.22 44.43
CA ILE A 850 -31.73 11.43 44.85
C ILE A 850 -30.79 10.93 43.73
N GLY A 851 -29.72 11.68 43.46
CA GLY A 851 -28.34 11.17 43.35
C GLY A 851 -27.90 10.44 42.06
N THR A 852 -27.05 11.11 41.27
CA THR A 852 -25.59 10.82 41.16
C THR A 852 -24.99 11.11 39.77
N THR A 853 -23.73 11.56 39.84
CA THR A 853 -22.66 11.56 38.81
C THR A 853 -22.54 12.74 37.85
N LYS A 854 -21.39 13.42 38.00
CA LYS A 854 -20.92 14.61 37.28
C LYS A 854 -20.32 14.23 35.93
N GLY A 855 -20.70 14.99 34.91
CA GLY A 855 -20.08 15.03 33.59
C GLY A 855 -20.73 16.11 32.72
N GLY A 856 -20.88 17.32 33.25
CA GLY A 856 -21.48 18.47 32.57
C GLY A 856 -20.44 19.45 32.01
N PHE A 857 -20.77 20.05 30.87
CA PHE A 857 -20.13 21.25 30.31
C PHE A 857 -20.10 22.40 31.35
N PRO A 858 -19.12 23.33 31.30
CA PRO A 858 -19.03 24.40 32.29
C PRO A 858 -20.10 25.49 32.08
N ASP A 859 -20.83 25.79 33.13
CA ASP A 859 -21.77 26.91 33.24
C ASP A 859 -21.04 28.27 33.25
N TYR A 860 -21.44 29.17 32.35
CA TYR A 860 -20.93 30.56 32.24
C TYR A 860 -21.68 31.54 33.15
N GLU A 861 -21.86 31.22 34.43
CA GLU A 861 -22.52 32.13 35.39
C GLU A 861 -21.68 32.52 36.62
N ASN A 862 -20.43 32.07 36.76
CA ASN A 862 -19.62 32.41 37.93
C ASN A 862 -18.26 33.04 37.58
N ILE A 863 -18.29 34.32 37.18
CA ILE A 863 -17.16 35.24 37.35
C ILE A 863 -17.73 36.57 37.87
N GLY A 864 -17.83 36.68 39.19
CA GLY A 864 -18.22 37.92 39.84
C GLY A 864 -18.72 37.74 41.28
N ASN A 865 -17.80 37.49 42.22
CA ASN A 865 -17.77 38.03 43.59
C ASN A 865 -17.04 37.09 44.56
N THR A 866 -15.77 37.39 44.83
CA THR A 866 -15.20 37.16 46.16
C THR A 866 -14.32 38.35 46.55
N ALA A 867 -14.42 38.71 47.83
CA ALA A 867 -13.90 39.88 48.53
C ALA A 867 -12.35 40.03 48.46
N PRO A 868 -11.75 41.15 48.91
CA PRO A 868 -10.35 41.45 48.65
C PRO A 868 -9.43 40.49 49.43
N PRO A 869 -8.28 40.09 48.86
CA PRO A 869 -7.38 39.15 49.53
C PRO A 869 -6.59 39.85 50.66
N PRO A 870 -6.18 39.10 51.70
CA PRO A 870 -5.30 39.62 52.72
C PRO A 870 -3.87 39.75 52.15
N ASP A 871 -3.18 40.73 52.73
CA ASP A 871 -1.81 41.14 52.48
C ASP A 871 -0.82 39.94 52.48
N LEU A 872 -0.40 39.49 51.30
CA LEU A 872 0.73 38.58 51.14
C LEU A 872 1.61 39.07 49.99
N THR A 873 2.72 39.71 50.36
CA THR A 873 3.81 40.11 49.48
C THR A 873 4.39 38.91 48.74
N PHE A 874 4.01 38.69 47.49
CA PHE A 874 4.83 37.97 46.51
C PHE A 874 4.62 38.59 45.13
N LYS A 875 5.60 39.38 44.67
CA LYS A 875 5.72 39.79 43.26
C LYS A 875 6.09 38.54 42.46
N PRO A 876 5.32 38.11 41.45
CA PRO A 876 5.82 37.16 40.48
C PRO A 876 6.80 37.90 39.57
N THR A 877 8.06 37.48 39.58
CA THR A 877 9.01 37.87 38.54
C THR A 877 8.54 37.30 37.20
N PRO A 878 8.53 38.09 36.11
CA PRO A 878 8.25 37.55 34.79
C PRO A 878 9.30 36.47 34.47
N LYS A 879 8.84 35.32 33.95
CA LYS A 879 9.74 34.28 33.45
C LYS A 879 10.70 34.92 32.43
N PRO A 880 12.02 34.70 32.54
CA PRO A 880 12.95 35.19 31.52
C PRO A 880 12.61 34.50 30.20
N VAL A 881 12.26 35.30 29.20
CA VAL A 881 12.20 34.87 27.80
C VAL A 881 13.60 34.37 27.44
N ALA A 882 13.71 33.13 26.97
CA ALA A 882 15.00 32.58 26.56
C ALA A 882 15.62 33.51 25.50
N PRO A 883 16.93 33.83 25.57
CA PRO A 883 17.59 34.65 24.57
C PRO A 883 17.42 33.99 23.19
N ILE A 884 17.00 34.77 22.20
CA ILE A 884 16.76 34.32 20.83
C ILE A 884 18.09 33.81 20.27
N SER A 885 18.22 32.49 20.09
CA SER A 885 19.41 31.86 19.53
C SER A 885 19.38 31.91 17.99
N GLY A 886 20.43 32.49 17.39
CA GLY A 886 20.59 32.60 15.94
C GLY A 886 20.65 34.03 15.41
N PRO A 887 20.81 34.23 14.09
CA PRO A 887 20.82 35.54 13.46
C PRO A 887 19.47 36.24 13.67
N GLN A 888 19.53 37.55 13.95
CA GLN A 888 18.37 38.37 14.31
C GLN A 888 18.15 39.48 13.28
N LYS A 889 16.89 39.83 13.04
CA LYS A 889 16.51 41.02 12.26
C LYS A 889 15.62 41.94 13.11
N PRO A 890 15.86 43.27 13.10
CA PRO A 890 14.99 44.21 13.78
C PRO A 890 13.67 44.35 13.01
N CYS A 891 12.56 44.44 13.75
CA CYS A 891 11.28 44.73 13.15
C CYS A 891 11.24 46.18 12.62
N PRO A 892 10.88 46.43 11.35
CA PRO A 892 10.80 47.80 10.81
C PRO A 892 9.71 48.64 11.49
N HIS A 893 8.75 48.01 12.17
CA HIS A 893 7.62 48.70 12.81
C HIS A 893 7.80 48.98 14.30
N CYS A 894 8.49 48.11 15.05
CA CYS A 894 8.63 48.24 16.51
C CYS A 894 10.07 48.08 17.00
N ASN A 895 11.02 47.89 16.08
CA ASN A 895 12.46 47.72 16.34
C ASN A 895 12.84 46.54 17.25
N ALA A 896 11.88 45.67 17.61
CA ALA A 896 12.14 44.47 18.39
C ALA A 896 13.01 43.48 17.61
N SER A 897 13.93 42.81 18.31
CA SER A 897 14.78 41.75 17.71
C SER A 897 13.97 40.47 17.56
N ASN A 898 13.88 39.97 16.32
CA ASN A 898 13.16 38.74 15.99
C ASN A 898 14.12 37.75 15.32
N ALA A 899 13.82 36.46 15.43
CA ALA A 899 14.63 35.45 14.75
C ALA A 899 14.46 35.59 13.22
N THR A 900 15.50 35.34 12.42
CA THR A 900 15.39 35.41 10.95
C THR A 900 14.33 34.47 10.37
N ARG A 901 14.03 33.35 11.06
CA ARG A 901 12.97 32.40 10.71
C ARG A 901 11.54 32.92 10.89
N GLU A 902 11.38 34.04 11.61
CA GLU A 902 10.07 34.62 11.88
C GLU A 902 9.70 35.55 10.72
N TYR A 903 8.49 35.36 10.19
CA TYR A 903 7.92 36.21 9.14
C TYR A 903 7.19 37.42 9.73
N TYR A 904 6.74 37.32 10.98
CA TYR A 904 6.04 38.36 11.72
C TYR A 904 6.77 38.64 13.02
N CYS A 905 6.73 39.90 13.46
CA CYS A 905 7.33 40.27 14.72
C CYS A 905 6.58 39.60 15.87
N THR A 906 7.29 38.84 16.70
CA THR A 906 6.74 38.21 17.92
C THR A 906 6.21 39.23 18.93
N THR A 907 6.67 40.48 18.84
CA THR A 907 6.26 41.57 19.73
C THR A 907 5.04 42.33 19.21
N CYS A 908 4.98 42.69 17.91
CA CYS A 908 3.92 43.55 17.37
C CYS A 908 3.03 42.89 16.31
N GLY A 909 3.28 41.63 15.93
CA GLY A 909 2.48 40.89 14.97
C GLY A 909 2.51 41.39 13.52
N LYS A 910 3.33 42.40 13.20
CA LYS A 910 3.48 42.96 11.85
C LYS A 910 4.55 42.22 11.05
N PRO A 911 4.43 42.13 9.72
CA PRO A 911 5.40 41.43 8.88
C PRO A 911 6.79 42.04 9.03
N LEU A 912 7.80 41.18 9.02
CA LEU A 912 9.22 41.55 9.08
C LEU A 912 9.81 41.76 7.67
N ALA A 913 9.00 41.59 6.62
CA ALA A 913 9.32 41.91 5.25
C ALA A 913 8.77 43.31 4.92
N GLY A 914 9.68 44.22 4.61
CA GLY A 914 9.44 45.49 3.95
C GLY A 914 10.43 45.63 2.81
#